data_AF-A0A9D9RT35-F1
#
_entry.id   AF-A0A9D9RT35-F1
#
_cell.length_a   1.000
_cell.length_b   1.000
_cell.length_c   1.000
_cell.angle_alpha   90.00
_cell.angle_beta   90.00
_cell.angle_gamma   90.00
#
_symmetry.space_group_name_H-M   'P 1'
#
loop_
_entity.id
_entity.type
_entity.pdbx_description
1 polymer ?
#
loop_
_entity_poly.entity_id
_entity_poly.type
_entity_poly.pdbx_seq_one_letter_code
_entity_poly.pdbx_strand_id
1 'polypeptide(L)'
;MTDETFYLGKIFDSKSAKLTATPLQYDPADLTTHAVVTGMTGSGKTGLCISLLEEAALQGVPAIIIDPKGDLTNLLLHFPSLLPQDFQPWLDPELVRRSGKSLEEVSTEAANSWRNGLAEWGIGPDRILDLQNIIKFAVYTPGSDAGIPVSVLSSLAAPKLDWETNREALRERISSTVTALLGLVGMNDLDPIRSREHILLSNIFEEHWSKGRDLDLTELILQTQTPPFDKLGAFPVDTFFPPKDRMELAMVINNILAAPAFQSWREGESLDIQSLLFTSEGQPRHSIFYLAHLSDGERMFFTTLLLSAVETWMRTQSGTNALRALLYMDEIYGYLPPTANPPSKQPLLRMLKQARAFGLGLLLATQNPVDMDYKALSNTGTWFIGKLQTERDKNRLLDGLESLAGGFSRAEMDKLISSLGKRVFVMNNVHEKNPILFQTRWAMNFLAGPLTRGQIRPLNQLVGAVSSANNAFPPMDSTPKAAVKPSVEAMQPVAIPSAQPVASQPVTFQQVQDVARQTAPTQSSTPATASRQQTTANGSLTKPSLPSGIREYFLPQNYSLPEAFQYSKRSMPGQALIQAILYRPTLLASAQVRIFDRKYGVDSDLTKSALVETLDRRGVVRWEEFPYAGPSLDKVETMPAPGARFSGMESPLNDAKMMTALQKDFNDWLFRNTEVTARANLALKIFAGPDVTQAEFMKECADAARDARDAEIAKKTAALEKKIKSIEDKLFREERELQQDQSDLQNRNLETGISGAETIAGILGLGRKKSISTSVSKYRMAQNAREEVRESEEAISQFKRDLADLERQRESVVGEINNRWGSVVNEISEVSVKPKKTDIFVQYFGVAWKPYYIVQVGDETMELPAFGAE
;
A
#
# COMPACT_ATOMS: atom_id res chain seq x y z
N MET A 1 35.91 -26.99 2.62
CA MET A 1 35.88 -26.20 3.86
C MET A 1 34.56 -25.47 3.80
N THR A 2 33.62 -25.80 4.69
CA THR A 2 32.36 -25.07 4.82
C THR A 2 32.63 -23.88 5.73
N ASP A 3 32.61 -22.67 5.20
CA ASP A 3 32.65 -21.47 6.03
C ASP A 3 31.38 -21.45 6.89
N GLU A 4 31.55 -21.52 8.21
CA GLU A 4 30.45 -21.49 9.19
C GLU A 4 29.77 -20.11 9.25
N THR A 5 30.28 -19.13 8.51
CA THR A 5 29.85 -17.73 8.45
C THR A 5 29.31 -17.33 7.08
N PHE A 6 28.35 -16.42 7.05
CA PHE A 6 27.83 -15.78 5.84
C PHE A 6 28.82 -14.77 5.25
N TYR A 7 29.19 -14.93 3.98
CA TYR A 7 30.01 -13.98 3.23
C TYR A 7 29.14 -12.88 2.62
N LEU A 8 29.06 -11.72 3.30
CA LEU A 8 28.17 -10.61 2.91
C LEU A 8 28.82 -9.58 2.00
N GLY A 9 30.16 -9.57 1.91
CA GLY A 9 30.89 -8.53 1.18
C GLY A 9 32.34 -8.38 1.64
N LYS A 10 32.86 -7.16 1.54
CA LYS A 10 34.24 -6.81 1.93
C LYS A 10 34.22 -5.50 2.72
N ILE A 11 35.12 -5.39 3.69
CA ILE A 11 35.23 -4.21 4.57
C ILE A 11 35.57 -2.98 3.72
N PHE A 12 34.92 -1.85 3.98
CA PHE A 12 35.06 -0.60 3.23
C PHE A 12 35.66 0.48 4.13
N ASP A 13 36.78 1.08 3.72
CA ASP A 13 37.44 2.12 4.50
C ASP A 13 36.83 3.51 4.21
N SER A 14 36.24 4.13 5.22
CA SER A 14 35.67 5.48 5.15
C SER A 14 36.72 6.59 4.95
N LYS A 15 38.00 6.35 5.26
CA LYS A 15 39.06 7.37 5.14
C LYS A 15 39.59 7.48 3.71
N SER A 16 39.83 6.35 3.04
CA SER A 16 40.26 6.31 1.63
C SER A 16 39.10 6.18 0.63
N ALA A 17 37.87 5.97 1.12
CA ALA A 17 36.66 5.71 0.34
C ALA A 17 36.82 4.52 -0.64
N LYS A 18 37.46 3.44 -0.17
CA LYS A 18 37.80 2.27 -0.97
C LYS A 18 37.41 0.97 -0.30
N LEU A 19 37.10 -0.01 -1.14
CA LEU A 19 36.94 -1.40 -0.76
C LEU A 19 38.31 -2.00 -0.38
N THR A 20 38.36 -2.73 0.73
CA THR A 20 39.55 -3.50 1.13
C THR A 20 39.52 -4.93 0.56
N ALA A 21 40.62 -5.66 0.71
CA ALA A 21 40.65 -7.09 0.39
C ALA A 21 39.98 -7.98 1.48
N THR A 22 39.70 -7.43 2.67
CA THR A 22 39.20 -8.19 3.81
C THR A 22 37.73 -8.57 3.60
N PRO A 23 37.36 -9.86 3.62
CA PRO A 23 35.96 -10.28 3.56
C PRO A 23 35.22 -9.87 4.84
N LEU A 24 33.93 -9.52 4.70
CA LEU A 24 33.01 -9.51 5.82
C LEU A 24 32.38 -10.91 5.92
N GLN A 25 32.83 -11.66 6.91
CA GLN A 25 32.18 -12.86 7.42
C GLN A 25 31.24 -12.45 8.56
N TYR A 26 30.03 -13.00 8.58
CA TYR A 26 28.99 -12.72 9.57
C TYR A 26 28.46 -14.03 10.18
N ASP A 27 28.26 -14.08 11.50
CA ASP A 27 27.83 -15.30 12.19
C ASP A 27 26.31 -15.52 12.02
N PRO A 28 25.86 -16.65 11.43
CA PRO A 28 24.43 -16.96 11.32
C PRO A 28 23.72 -17.07 12.68
N ALA A 29 24.42 -17.41 13.76
CA ALA A 29 23.85 -17.47 15.11
C ALA A 29 23.36 -16.10 15.59
N ASP A 30 23.95 -15.00 15.12
CA ASP A 30 23.51 -13.65 15.48
C ASP A 30 22.10 -13.32 14.95
N LEU A 31 21.63 -13.98 13.88
CA LEU A 31 20.25 -13.84 13.40
C LEU A 31 19.21 -14.43 14.36
N THR A 32 19.62 -15.24 15.34
CA THR A 32 18.73 -15.58 16.48
C THR A 32 18.36 -14.33 17.30
N THR A 33 19.15 -13.25 17.22
CA THR A 33 18.85 -11.94 17.81
C THR A 33 18.08 -11.01 16.89
N HIS A 34 17.73 -11.49 15.69
CA HIS A 34 16.97 -10.77 14.66
C HIS A 34 17.74 -9.58 14.07
N ALA A 35 17.33 -9.18 12.87
CA ALA A 35 18.02 -8.14 12.12
C ALA A 35 17.08 -7.18 11.38
N VAL A 36 17.49 -5.92 11.28
CA VAL A 36 16.81 -4.88 10.50
C VAL A 36 17.70 -4.45 9.34
N VAL A 37 17.16 -4.41 8.13
CA VAL A 37 17.82 -3.80 6.96
C VAL A 37 17.07 -2.53 6.59
N THR A 38 17.74 -1.38 6.64
CA THR A 38 17.14 -0.09 6.34
C THR A 38 17.97 0.70 5.35
N GLY A 39 17.30 1.47 4.48
CA GLY A 39 17.96 2.30 3.48
C GLY A 39 17.02 2.70 2.34
N MET A 40 17.23 3.89 1.80
CA MET A 40 16.40 4.46 0.74
C MET A 40 16.32 3.57 -0.51
N THR A 41 15.28 3.74 -1.34
CA THR A 41 15.27 3.15 -2.69
C THR A 41 16.56 3.49 -3.46
N GLY A 42 17.22 2.46 -4.02
CA GLY A 42 18.50 2.59 -4.70
C GLY A 42 19.75 2.60 -3.79
N SER A 43 19.60 2.48 -2.46
CA SER A 43 20.71 2.25 -1.52
C SER A 43 21.45 0.94 -1.78
N GLY A 44 20.71 -0.11 -2.19
CA GLY A 44 21.18 -1.48 -2.32
C GLY A 44 20.44 -2.50 -1.43
N LYS A 45 19.50 -2.06 -0.58
CA LYS A 45 18.74 -2.88 0.40
C LYS A 45 18.43 -4.30 -0.09
N THR A 46 17.71 -4.42 -1.21
CA THR A 46 17.26 -5.70 -1.77
C THR A 46 18.43 -6.63 -2.13
N GLY A 47 19.54 -6.09 -2.65
CA GLY A 47 20.74 -6.88 -2.97
C GLY A 47 21.47 -7.41 -1.72
N LEU A 48 21.45 -6.66 -0.62
CA LEU A 48 21.93 -7.17 0.68
C LEU A 48 21.01 -8.25 1.24
N CYS A 49 19.69 -8.04 1.18
CA CYS A 49 18.70 -9.02 1.64
C CYS A 49 18.80 -10.35 0.86
N ILE A 50 18.94 -10.27 -0.47
CA ILE A 50 19.16 -11.43 -1.33
C ILE A 50 20.52 -12.08 -1.04
N SER A 51 21.59 -11.30 -0.80
CA SER A 51 22.89 -11.88 -0.39
C SER A 51 22.79 -12.62 0.96
N LEU A 52 22.07 -12.06 1.95
CA LEU A 52 21.83 -12.72 3.25
C LEU A 52 21.06 -14.05 3.09
N LEU A 53 20.02 -14.06 2.25
CA LEU A 53 19.22 -15.26 1.98
C LEU A 53 20.00 -16.30 1.14
N GLU A 54 20.86 -15.85 0.22
CA GLU A 54 21.78 -16.73 -0.52
C GLU A 54 22.80 -17.44 0.39
N GLU A 55 23.37 -16.74 1.37
CA GLU A 55 24.29 -17.38 2.33
C GLU A 55 23.54 -18.33 3.28
N ALA A 56 22.33 -17.97 3.71
CA ALA A 56 21.45 -18.87 4.48
C ALA A 56 21.08 -20.13 3.69
N ALA A 57 20.77 -19.99 2.40
CA ALA A 57 20.50 -21.10 1.50
C ALA A 57 21.71 -22.02 1.29
N LEU A 58 22.92 -21.47 1.13
CA LEU A 58 24.17 -22.24 1.05
C LEU A 58 24.47 -23.03 2.33
N GLN A 59 24.03 -22.57 3.50
CA GLN A 59 24.11 -23.32 4.76
C GLN A 59 22.88 -24.21 5.03
N GLY A 60 21.94 -24.32 4.07
CA GLY A 60 20.74 -25.15 4.21
C GLY A 60 19.68 -24.61 5.19
N VAL A 61 19.76 -23.34 5.60
CA VAL A 61 18.80 -22.71 6.51
C VAL A 61 17.52 -22.36 5.74
N PRO A 62 16.36 -22.97 6.07
CA PRO A 62 15.10 -22.71 5.39
C PRO A 62 14.51 -21.35 5.78
N ALA A 63 13.67 -20.79 4.90
CA ALA A 63 13.13 -19.45 5.08
C ALA A 63 11.67 -19.32 4.61
N ILE A 64 10.86 -18.62 5.40
CA ILE A 64 9.60 -18.00 4.96
C ILE A 64 9.94 -16.57 4.53
N ILE A 65 9.61 -16.20 3.30
CA ILE A 65 9.96 -14.90 2.69
C ILE A 65 8.67 -14.20 2.28
N ILE A 66 8.35 -13.07 2.89
CA ILE A 66 7.16 -12.27 2.58
C ILE A 66 7.57 -11.15 1.61
N ASP A 67 7.01 -11.18 0.40
CA ASP A 67 7.35 -10.27 -0.70
C ASP A 67 6.11 -9.49 -1.20
N PRO A 68 5.86 -8.28 -0.68
CA PRO A 68 4.75 -7.43 -1.11
C PRO A 68 4.99 -6.72 -2.45
N LYS A 69 6.18 -6.87 -3.09
CA LYS A 69 6.55 -6.11 -4.30
C LYS A 69 6.90 -6.98 -5.52
N GLY A 70 7.34 -8.22 -5.30
CA GLY A 70 7.86 -9.10 -6.35
C GLY A 70 9.37 -9.00 -6.57
N ASP A 71 10.10 -8.32 -5.67
CA ASP A 71 11.56 -8.14 -5.77
C ASP A 71 12.35 -9.38 -5.30
N LEU A 72 11.79 -10.18 -4.39
CA LEU A 72 12.47 -11.35 -3.80
C LEU A 72 12.24 -12.62 -4.61
N THR A 73 11.28 -12.63 -5.54
CA THR A 73 11.15 -13.74 -6.53
C THR A 73 12.41 -13.92 -7.38
N ASN A 74 13.28 -12.90 -7.48
CA ASN A 74 14.61 -13.02 -8.06
C ASN A 74 15.49 -14.10 -7.40
N LEU A 75 15.18 -14.55 -6.18
CA LEU A 75 15.83 -15.69 -5.52
C LEU A 75 15.67 -17.04 -6.25
N LEU A 76 14.88 -17.12 -7.32
CA LEU A 76 14.78 -18.32 -8.16
C LEU A 76 15.64 -18.23 -9.44
N LEU A 77 16.30 -17.09 -9.69
CA LEU A 77 17.07 -16.82 -10.91
C LEU A 77 18.55 -17.21 -10.76
N HIS A 78 18.80 -18.47 -10.40
CA HIS A 78 20.14 -19.06 -10.38
C HIS A 78 20.54 -19.50 -11.78
N PHE A 79 21.64 -18.97 -12.32
CA PHE A 79 22.17 -19.37 -13.63
C PHE A 79 23.63 -19.81 -13.52
N PRO A 80 23.94 -21.04 -13.05
CA PRO A 80 25.32 -21.48 -12.84
C PRO A 80 26.18 -21.39 -14.11
N SER A 81 25.61 -21.77 -15.25
CA SER A 81 26.27 -21.71 -16.57
C SER A 81 26.46 -20.28 -17.11
N LEU A 82 25.73 -19.30 -16.57
CA LEU A 82 25.72 -17.90 -16.98
C LEU A 82 25.59 -17.73 -18.51
N LEU A 83 24.66 -18.45 -19.15
CA LEU A 83 24.44 -18.37 -20.61
C LEU A 83 23.47 -17.21 -20.92
N PRO A 84 23.65 -16.46 -22.04
CA PRO A 84 22.73 -15.39 -22.42
C PRO A 84 21.26 -15.83 -22.45
N GLN A 85 20.99 -17.05 -22.90
CA GLN A 85 19.66 -17.65 -22.99
C GLN A 85 18.97 -17.81 -21.63
N ASP A 86 19.74 -17.94 -20.53
CA ASP A 86 19.22 -18.08 -19.18
C ASP A 86 18.60 -16.75 -18.69
N PHE A 87 19.25 -15.62 -19.01
CA PHE A 87 18.82 -14.26 -18.64
C PHE A 87 17.66 -13.76 -19.51
N GLN A 88 17.63 -14.17 -20.79
CA GLN A 88 16.75 -13.64 -21.83
C GLN A 88 15.25 -13.53 -21.46
N PRO A 89 14.60 -14.51 -20.77
CA PRO A 89 13.18 -14.43 -20.42
C PRO A 89 12.84 -13.41 -19.31
N TRP A 90 13.86 -12.90 -18.61
CA TRP A 90 13.70 -12.10 -17.38
C TRP A 90 14.15 -10.64 -17.56
N LEU A 91 14.57 -10.26 -18.78
CA LEU A 91 14.90 -8.87 -19.12
C LEU A 91 13.63 -8.03 -19.25
N ASP A 92 13.63 -6.82 -18.69
CA ASP A 92 12.59 -5.82 -18.91
C ASP A 92 12.47 -5.48 -20.42
N PRO A 93 11.32 -5.75 -21.07
CA PRO A 93 11.13 -5.43 -22.49
C PRO A 93 11.24 -3.93 -22.79
N GLU A 94 10.91 -3.06 -21.84
CA GLU A 94 11.03 -1.60 -22.00
C GLU A 94 12.49 -1.15 -21.92
N LEU A 95 13.32 -1.76 -21.06
CA LEU A 95 14.77 -1.55 -21.04
C LEU A 95 15.42 -2.01 -22.35
N VAL A 96 15.06 -3.20 -22.85
CA VAL A 96 15.53 -3.70 -24.16
C VAL A 96 15.13 -2.70 -25.25
N ARG A 97 13.85 -2.31 -25.33
CA ARG A 97 13.35 -1.34 -26.32
C ARG A 97 14.04 0.02 -26.24
N ARG A 98 14.34 0.53 -25.04
CA ARG A 98 15.06 1.80 -24.83
C ARG A 98 16.54 1.73 -25.17
N SER A 99 17.17 0.55 -25.06
CA SER A 99 18.59 0.37 -25.39
C SER A 99 18.88 0.52 -26.90
N GLY A 100 17.88 0.30 -27.76
CA GLY A 100 18.03 0.28 -29.21
C GLY A 100 18.73 -0.97 -29.76
N LYS A 101 19.05 -1.96 -28.90
CA LYS A 101 19.73 -3.21 -29.25
C LYS A 101 18.74 -4.35 -29.44
N SER A 102 19.19 -5.45 -30.05
CA SER A 102 18.45 -6.70 -30.07
C SER A 102 18.38 -7.35 -28.67
N LEU A 103 17.37 -8.20 -28.46
CA LEU A 103 17.22 -8.96 -27.22
C LEU A 103 18.43 -9.88 -26.93
N GLU A 104 19.05 -10.43 -27.97
CA GLU A 104 20.21 -11.32 -27.87
C GLU A 104 21.49 -10.56 -27.43
N GLU A 105 21.69 -9.33 -27.94
CA GLU A 105 22.76 -8.44 -27.48
C GLU A 105 22.58 -8.05 -26.01
N VAL A 106 21.38 -7.64 -25.59
CA VAL A 106 21.12 -7.27 -24.17
C VAL A 106 21.25 -8.48 -23.25
N SER A 107 20.84 -9.67 -23.69
CA SER A 107 21.04 -10.93 -22.95
C SER A 107 22.52 -11.29 -22.79
N THR A 108 23.31 -11.06 -23.84
CA THR A 108 24.76 -11.26 -23.82
C THR A 108 25.45 -10.26 -22.90
N GLU A 109 25.03 -8.98 -22.92
CA GLU A 109 25.53 -7.96 -22.01
C GLU A 109 25.16 -8.24 -20.54
N ALA A 110 23.94 -8.72 -20.27
CA ALA A 110 23.51 -9.12 -18.93
C ALA A 110 24.36 -10.29 -18.40
N ALA A 111 24.51 -11.36 -19.18
CA ALA A 111 25.32 -12.52 -18.82
C ALA A 111 26.79 -12.17 -18.60
N ASN A 112 27.38 -11.33 -19.45
CA ASN A 112 28.75 -10.84 -19.30
C ASN A 112 28.90 -9.93 -18.07
N SER A 113 27.93 -9.05 -17.81
CA SER A 113 27.93 -8.19 -16.62
C SER A 113 27.85 -9.00 -15.33
N TRP A 114 27.02 -10.05 -15.28
CA TRP A 114 26.95 -10.94 -14.12
C TRP A 114 28.24 -11.75 -13.95
N ARG A 115 28.78 -12.34 -15.02
CA ARG A 115 30.02 -13.14 -14.95
C ARG A 115 31.20 -12.32 -14.45
N ASN A 116 31.36 -11.08 -14.93
CA ASN A 116 32.39 -10.16 -14.46
C ASN A 116 32.13 -9.73 -13.00
N GLY A 117 30.89 -9.37 -12.67
CA GLY A 117 30.48 -8.98 -11.32
C GLY A 117 30.67 -10.08 -10.28
N LEU A 118 30.47 -11.35 -10.63
CA LEU A 118 30.72 -12.49 -9.73
C LEU A 118 32.23 -12.73 -9.55
N ALA A 119 33.01 -12.64 -10.63
CA ALA A 119 34.46 -12.83 -10.61
C ALA A 119 35.19 -11.79 -9.72
N GLU A 120 34.78 -10.51 -9.74
CA GLU A 120 35.32 -9.47 -8.84
C GLU A 120 35.18 -9.80 -7.34
N TRP A 121 34.23 -10.66 -7.00
CA TRP A 121 33.92 -11.07 -5.62
C TRP A 121 34.38 -12.49 -5.29
N GLY A 122 35.05 -13.17 -6.22
CA GLY A 122 35.58 -14.52 -6.05
C GLY A 122 34.53 -15.63 -6.15
N ILE A 123 33.38 -15.35 -6.77
CA ILE A 123 32.27 -16.31 -6.88
C ILE A 123 32.34 -17.00 -8.25
N GLY A 124 32.52 -18.32 -8.22
CA GLY A 124 32.49 -19.18 -9.42
C GLY A 124 31.15 -19.86 -9.64
N PRO A 125 30.92 -20.44 -10.84
CA PRO A 125 29.73 -21.24 -11.19
C PRO A 125 29.35 -22.29 -10.14
N ASP A 126 30.33 -22.99 -9.58
CA ASP A 126 30.11 -24.10 -8.65
C ASP A 126 29.32 -23.67 -7.40
N ARG A 127 29.57 -22.47 -6.87
CA ARG A 127 28.84 -21.92 -5.71
C ARG A 127 27.38 -21.58 -6.04
N ILE A 128 27.08 -21.26 -7.30
CA ILE A 128 25.72 -21.01 -7.79
C ILE A 128 25.00 -22.35 -8.01
N LEU A 129 25.73 -23.38 -8.44
CA LEU A 129 25.23 -24.75 -8.54
C LEU A 129 24.97 -25.36 -7.15
N ASP A 130 25.82 -25.09 -6.16
CA ASP A 130 25.60 -25.46 -4.75
C ASP A 130 24.31 -24.80 -4.22
N LEU A 131 24.14 -23.49 -4.45
CA LEU A 131 22.93 -22.74 -4.08
C LEU A 131 21.65 -23.37 -4.66
N GLN A 132 21.68 -23.77 -5.94
CA GLN A 132 20.56 -24.43 -6.63
C GLN A 132 20.26 -25.85 -6.12
N ASN A 133 21.24 -26.54 -5.55
CA ASN A 133 21.12 -27.95 -5.15
C ASN A 133 20.81 -28.15 -3.67
N ILE A 134 21.43 -27.37 -2.78
CA ILE A 134 21.36 -27.54 -1.31
C ILE A 134 19.95 -27.29 -0.76
N ILE A 135 19.23 -26.32 -1.33
CA ILE A 135 17.90 -25.91 -0.87
C ILE A 135 16.92 -25.86 -2.04
N LYS A 136 15.62 -25.99 -1.76
CA LYS A 136 14.56 -25.82 -2.78
C LYS A 136 13.94 -24.44 -2.68
N PHE A 137 13.50 -23.89 -3.80
CA PHE A 137 12.84 -22.58 -3.88
C PHE A 137 11.43 -22.76 -4.44
N ALA A 138 10.47 -21.98 -3.96
CA ALA A 138 9.09 -22.00 -4.44
C ALA A 138 8.41 -20.64 -4.22
N VAL A 139 7.68 -20.15 -5.22
CA VAL A 139 6.82 -18.95 -5.10
C VAL A 139 5.37 -19.35 -4.92
N TYR A 140 4.78 -18.89 -3.83
CA TYR A 140 3.39 -19.07 -3.46
C TYR A 140 2.60 -17.79 -3.71
N THR A 141 1.37 -17.93 -4.18
CA THR A 141 0.48 -16.84 -4.56
C THR A 141 -0.88 -17.01 -3.89
N PRO A 142 -1.06 -16.58 -2.62
CA PRO A 142 -2.38 -16.62 -1.97
C PRO A 142 -3.43 -15.87 -2.80
N GLY A 143 -4.62 -16.45 -2.92
CA GLY A 143 -5.70 -15.91 -3.75
C GLY A 143 -5.46 -15.96 -5.27
N SER A 144 -4.43 -16.66 -5.75
CA SER A 144 -4.02 -16.63 -7.16
C SER A 144 -3.42 -17.96 -7.63
N ASP A 145 -3.72 -18.31 -8.88
CA ASP A 145 -3.26 -19.51 -9.60
C ASP A 145 -1.91 -19.33 -10.31
N ALA A 146 -1.27 -18.17 -10.16
CA ALA A 146 -0.07 -17.81 -10.93
C ALA A 146 1.24 -18.42 -10.41
N GLY A 147 1.29 -18.81 -9.14
CA GLY A 147 2.37 -19.60 -8.53
C GLY A 147 1.81 -20.89 -7.94
N ILE A 148 2.25 -21.25 -6.74
CA ILE A 148 1.57 -22.27 -5.94
C ILE A 148 0.44 -21.59 -5.15
N PRO A 149 -0.85 -21.92 -5.38
CA PRO A 149 -1.95 -21.35 -4.59
C PRO A 149 -1.89 -21.82 -3.13
N VAL A 150 -2.45 -21.03 -2.22
CA VAL A 150 -2.38 -21.25 -0.76
C VAL A 150 -3.79 -21.26 -0.16
N SER A 151 -4.16 -22.38 0.47
CA SER A 151 -5.45 -22.53 1.13
C SER A 151 -5.42 -21.92 2.53
N VAL A 152 -6.02 -20.74 2.70
CA VAL A 152 -6.15 -20.10 4.02
C VAL A 152 -7.19 -20.79 4.91
N LEU A 153 -8.14 -21.54 4.33
CA LEU A 153 -9.12 -22.29 5.14
C LEU A 153 -8.44 -23.32 6.06
N SER A 154 -7.28 -23.85 5.67
CA SER A 154 -6.49 -24.75 6.51
C SER A 154 -5.96 -24.11 7.81
N SER A 155 -5.94 -22.77 7.94
CA SER A 155 -5.47 -22.11 9.17
C SER A 155 -6.52 -22.09 10.30
N LEU A 156 -7.79 -22.41 9.99
CA LEU A 156 -8.91 -22.44 10.94
C LEU A 156 -8.97 -23.77 11.74
N ALA A 157 -8.26 -24.79 11.25
CA ALA A 157 -8.09 -26.08 11.90
C ALA A 157 -7.48 -25.96 13.32
N ALA A 158 -7.82 -26.91 14.19
CA ALA A 158 -7.33 -26.96 15.56
C ALA A 158 -5.80 -27.16 15.59
N PRO A 159 -5.04 -26.34 16.33
CA PRO A 159 -3.62 -26.55 16.52
C PRO A 159 -3.35 -27.90 17.20
N LYS A 160 -2.30 -28.60 16.76
CA LYS A 160 -1.81 -29.84 17.40
C LYS A 160 -1.04 -29.55 18.69
N LEU A 161 -1.69 -28.83 19.61
CA LEU A 161 -1.21 -28.42 20.93
C LEU A 161 -2.24 -28.86 21.98
N ASP A 162 -1.78 -29.31 23.14
CA ASP A 162 -2.67 -29.64 24.25
C ASP A 162 -3.32 -28.37 24.83
N TRP A 163 -4.65 -28.40 25.01
CA TRP A 163 -5.42 -27.23 25.42
C TRP A 163 -5.14 -26.79 26.86
N GLU A 164 -4.99 -27.74 27.80
CA GLU A 164 -4.79 -27.40 29.21
C GLU A 164 -3.42 -26.74 29.46
N THR A 165 -2.37 -27.20 28.78
CA THR A 165 -1.02 -26.64 28.90
C THR A 165 -0.77 -25.40 28.04
N ASN A 166 -1.57 -25.13 27.00
CA ASN A 166 -1.34 -24.01 26.05
C ASN A 166 -2.49 -22.99 25.97
N ARG A 167 -3.47 -23.03 26.88
CA ARG A 167 -4.73 -22.25 26.83
C ARG A 167 -4.54 -20.75 26.51
N GLU A 168 -3.54 -20.09 27.09
CA GLU A 168 -3.26 -18.66 26.84
C GLU A 168 -2.84 -18.41 25.38
N ALA A 169 -1.84 -19.15 24.89
CA ALA A 169 -1.35 -19.02 23.51
C ALA A 169 -2.41 -19.44 22.47
N LEU A 170 -3.26 -20.41 22.80
CA LEU A 170 -4.36 -20.85 21.94
C LEU A 170 -5.45 -19.77 21.85
N ARG A 171 -5.87 -19.18 22.98
CA ARG A 171 -6.78 -18.02 22.99
C ARG A 171 -6.21 -16.81 22.25
N GLU A 172 -4.91 -16.56 22.38
CA GLU A 172 -4.24 -15.47 21.65
C GLU A 172 -4.18 -15.72 20.14
N ARG A 173 -3.96 -16.97 19.69
CA ARG A 173 -4.10 -17.35 18.27
C ARG A 173 -5.55 -17.21 17.80
N ILE A 174 -6.54 -17.65 18.58
CA ILE A 174 -7.97 -17.49 18.24
C ILE A 174 -8.28 -16.01 18.02
N SER A 175 -7.92 -15.15 18.97
CA SER A 175 -8.15 -13.71 18.88
C SER A 175 -7.49 -13.11 17.63
N SER A 176 -6.24 -13.50 17.33
CA SER A 176 -5.50 -13.05 16.13
C SER A 176 -6.18 -13.52 14.83
N THR A 177 -6.70 -14.75 14.81
CA THR A 177 -7.39 -15.37 13.66
C THR A 177 -8.74 -14.69 13.41
N VAL A 178 -9.52 -14.44 14.47
CA VAL A 178 -10.81 -13.74 14.41
C VAL A 178 -10.64 -12.28 14.00
N THR A 179 -9.63 -11.56 14.53
CA THR A 179 -9.34 -10.20 14.08
C THR A 179 -8.94 -10.15 12.59
N ALA A 180 -8.16 -11.12 12.11
CA ALA A 180 -7.84 -11.20 10.68
C ALA A 180 -9.10 -11.44 9.82
N LEU A 181 -9.92 -12.44 10.19
CA LEU A 181 -11.17 -12.77 9.47
C LEU A 181 -12.14 -11.58 9.43
N LEU A 182 -12.28 -10.85 10.55
CA LEU A 182 -13.16 -9.68 10.63
C LEU A 182 -12.60 -8.48 9.84
N GLY A 183 -11.28 -8.28 9.82
CA GLY A 183 -10.65 -7.30 8.94
C GLY A 183 -10.91 -7.56 7.45
N LEU A 184 -10.95 -8.84 7.04
CA LEU A 184 -11.23 -9.22 5.65
C LEU A 184 -12.68 -8.90 5.20
N VAL A 185 -13.67 -8.97 6.10
CA VAL A 185 -15.04 -8.48 5.81
C VAL A 185 -15.18 -6.95 5.93
N GLY A 186 -14.07 -6.22 6.10
CA GLY A 186 -14.05 -4.76 6.22
C GLY A 186 -14.32 -4.22 7.63
N MET A 187 -14.44 -5.09 8.64
CA MET A 187 -14.60 -4.66 10.04
C MET A 187 -13.23 -4.37 10.66
N ASN A 188 -12.73 -3.15 10.41
CA ASN A 188 -11.46 -2.64 10.93
C ASN A 188 -11.61 -2.05 12.35
N ASP A 189 -10.48 -1.80 13.02
CA ASP A 189 -10.37 -1.16 14.35
C ASP A 189 -11.20 -1.80 15.48
N LEU A 190 -11.49 -3.11 15.37
CA LEU A 190 -12.20 -3.87 16.40
C LEU A 190 -11.36 -4.08 17.66
N ASP A 191 -11.93 -3.72 18.81
CA ASP A 191 -11.45 -4.10 20.15
C ASP A 191 -11.92 -5.53 20.48
N PRO A 192 -11.01 -6.53 20.63
CA PRO A 192 -11.36 -7.91 20.98
C PRO A 192 -12.14 -8.09 22.29
N ILE A 193 -12.10 -7.09 23.19
CA ILE A 193 -12.74 -7.13 24.50
C ILE A 193 -14.13 -6.44 24.45
N ARG A 194 -14.49 -5.76 23.35
CA ARG A 194 -15.76 -5.00 23.22
C ARG A 194 -16.61 -5.36 22.01
N SER A 195 -16.02 -5.80 20.90
CA SER A 195 -16.78 -6.22 19.71
C SER A 195 -17.58 -7.49 20.02
N ARG A 196 -18.91 -7.42 19.84
CA ARG A 196 -19.81 -8.59 20.03
C ARG A 196 -19.52 -9.67 19.00
N GLU A 197 -19.11 -9.23 17.82
CA GLU A 197 -18.72 -9.99 16.64
C GLU A 197 -17.45 -10.78 16.94
N HIS A 198 -16.40 -10.11 17.45
CA HIS A 198 -15.14 -10.75 17.85
C HIS A 198 -15.32 -11.70 19.04
N ILE A 199 -16.06 -11.28 20.08
CA ILE A 199 -16.35 -12.10 21.26
C ILE A 199 -17.10 -13.37 20.87
N LEU A 200 -18.14 -13.28 20.03
CA LEU A 200 -18.91 -14.45 19.59
C LEU A 200 -18.03 -15.44 18.83
N LEU A 201 -17.35 -14.97 17.77
CA LEU A 201 -16.53 -15.84 16.93
C LEU A 201 -15.39 -16.48 17.74
N SER A 202 -14.75 -15.72 18.65
CA SER A 202 -13.69 -16.26 19.52
C SER A 202 -14.17 -17.37 20.45
N ASN A 203 -15.40 -17.26 20.98
CA ASN A 203 -15.98 -18.32 21.81
C ASN A 203 -16.37 -19.57 20.97
N ILE A 204 -16.80 -19.39 19.71
CA ILE A 204 -17.04 -20.52 18.79
C ILE A 204 -15.74 -21.26 18.49
N PHE A 205 -14.65 -20.55 18.18
CA PHE A 205 -13.32 -21.16 18.01
C PHE A 205 -12.83 -21.89 19.26
N GLU A 206 -12.99 -21.29 20.45
CA GLU A 206 -12.59 -21.90 21.72
C GLU A 206 -13.37 -23.19 22.03
N GLU A 207 -14.68 -23.22 21.79
CA GLU A 207 -15.55 -24.38 22.01
C GLU A 207 -15.21 -25.58 21.10
N HIS A 208 -14.61 -25.34 19.93
CA HIS A 208 -14.10 -26.40 19.05
C HIS A 208 -12.66 -26.81 19.36
N TRP A 209 -11.74 -25.85 19.45
CA TRP A 209 -10.32 -26.14 19.65
C TRP A 209 -10.05 -26.77 21.03
N SER A 210 -10.79 -26.39 22.08
CA SER A 210 -10.72 -27.05 23.39
C SER A 210 -11.16 -28.52 23.38
N LYS A 211 -11.90 -28.95 22.35
CA LYS A 211 -12.36 -30.33 22.13
C LYS A 211 -11.52 -31.06 21.06
N GLY A 212 -10.45 -30.44 20.57
CA GLY A 212 -9.62 -30.97 19.49
C GLY A 212 -10.36 -31.12 18.16
N ARG A 213 -11.35 -30.25 17.89
CA ARG A 213 -12.12 -30.24 16.64
C ARG A 213 -11.68 -29.12 15.73
N ASP A 214 -11.48 -29.45 14.46
CA ASP A 214 -11.32 -28.47 13.38
C ASP A 214 -12.63 -27.72 13.17
N LEU A 215 -12.54 -26.44 12.79
CA LEU A 215 -13.67 -25.57 12.50
C LEU A 215 -13.50 -25.00 11.09
N ASP A 216 -14.41 -25.34 10.17
CA ASP A 216 -14.41 -24.77 8.82
C ASP A 216 -15.29 -23.51 8.71
N LEU A 217 -15.13 -22.74 7.63
CA LEU A 217 -15.81 -21.46 7.44
C LEU A 217 -17.34 -21.62 7.27
N THR A 218 -17.81 -22.74 6.74
CA THR A 218 -19.24 -23.11 6.61
C THR A 218 -19.85 -23.36 7.98
N GLU A 219 -19.16 -24.14 8.82
CA GLU A 219 -19.59 -24.39 10.20
C GLU A 219 -19.52 -23.11 11.03
N LEU A 220 -18.51 -22.25 10.84
CA LEU A 220 -18.44 -20.93 11.49
C LEU A 220 -19.61 -20.01 11.10
N ILE A 221 -20.01 -19.99 9.82
CA ILE A 221 -21.20 -19.24 9.37
C ILE A 221 -22.47 -19.79 10.03
N LEU A 222 -22.64 -21.13 10.09
CA LEU A 222 -23.79 -21.77 10.71
C LEU A 222 -23.84 -21.54 12.22
N GLN A 223 -22.70 -21.67 12.91
CA GLN A 223 -22.60 -21.47 14.36
C GLN A 223 -22.62 -19.98 14.75
N THR A 224 -22.38 -19.05 13.83
CA THR A 224 -22.71 -17.63 14.06
C THR A 224 -24.23 -17.43 14.15
N GLN A 225 -25.00 -18.13 13.30
CA GLN A 225 -26.48 -18.11 13.31
C GLN A 225 -27.07 -18.92 14.47
N THR A 226 -26.43 -20.02 14.89
CA THR A 226 -26.85 -20.83 16.05
C THR A 226 -25.62 -21.27 16.86
N PRO A 227 -25.16 -20.45 17.83
CA PRO A 227 -23.96 -20.76 18.61
C PRO A 227 -24.13 -22.04 19.46
N PRO A 228 -23.06 -22.81 19.67
CA PRO A 228 -23.08 -24.08 20.42
C PRO A 228 -23.26 -23.91 21.95
N PHE A 229 -23.56 -22.70 22.43
CA PHE A 229 -23.69 -22.35 23.85
C PHE A 229 -24.83 -21.34 24.06
N ASP A 230 -25.58 -21.48 25.16
CA ASP A 230 -26.75 -20.63 25.46
C ASP A 230 -26.38 -19.22 25.98
N LYS A 231 -25.13 -19.02 26.45
CA LYS A 231 -24.70 -17.82 27.19
C LYS A 231 -23.31 -17.36 26.80
N LEU A 232 -23.09 -16.04 26.85
CA LEU A 232 -21.79 -15.39 26.80
C LEU A 232 -21.59 -14.58 28.08
N GLY A 233 -20.60 -14.98 28.88
CA GLY A 233 -20.40 -14.46 30.23
C GLY A 233 -21.63 -14.67 31.11
N ALA A 234 -22.20 -13.58 31.63
CA ALA A 234 -23.38 -13.62 32.49
C ALA A 234 -24.73 -13.65 31.72
N PHE A 235 -24.74 -13.32 30.43
CA PHE A 235 -25.97 -13.06 29.66
C PHE A 235 -26.30 -14.20 28.68
N PRO A 236 -27.59 -14.44 28.37
CA PRO A 236 -27.97 -15.28 27.23
C PRO A 236 -27.41 -14.72 25.91
N VAL A 237 -27.04 -15.60 24.97
CA VAL A 237 -26.49 -15.19 23.66
C VAL A 237 -27.41 -14.20 22.95
N ASP A 238 -28.72 -14.47 22.88
CA ASP A 238 -29.69 -13.60 22.21
C ASP A 238 -29.89 -12.23 22.88
N THR A 239 -29.48 -12.09 24.15
CA THR A 239 -29.50 -10.81 24.87
C THR A 239 -28.21 -10.02 24.62
N PHE A 240 -27.07 -10.71 24.50
CA PHE A 240 -25.77 -10.10 24.21
C PHE A 240 -25.64 -9.69 22.73
N PHE A 241 -26.07 -10.56 21.82
CA PHE A 241 -25.95 -10.39 20.37
C PHE A 241 -27.21 -10.99 19.70
N PRO A 242 -28.21 -10.16 19.35
CA PRO A 242 -29.52 -10.62 18.88
C PRO A 242 -29.45 -11.47 17.60
N PRO A 243 -30.40 -12.40 17.37
CA PRO A 243 -30.45 -13.24 16.18
C PRO A 243 -30.40 -12.49 14.83
N LYS A 244 -30.97 -11.28 14.76
CA LYS A 244 -30.91 -10.42 13.55
C LYS A 244 -29.47 -9.98 13.27
N ASP A 245 -28.81 -9.34 14.24
CA ASP A 245 -27.44 -8.87 14.12
C ASP A 245 -26.47 -10.04 13.85
N ARG A 246 -26.71 -11.22 14.46
CA ARG A 246 -25.94 -12.44 14.19
C ARG A 246 -26.16 -13.00 12.78
N MET A 247 -27.38 -12.91 12.24
CA MET A 247 -27.65 -13.24 10.84
C MET A 247 -26.97 -12.27 9.87
N GLU A 248 -26.92 -10.97 10.20
CA GLU A 248 -26.21 -9.96 9.41
C GLU A 248 -24.70 -10.24 9.37
N LEU A 249 -24.08 -10.56 10.52
CA LEU A 249 -22.68 -11.02 10.57
C LEU A 249 -22.46 -12.30 9.75
N ALA A 250 -23.34 -13.29 9.89
CA ALA A 250 -23.24 -14.55 9.15
C ALA A 250 -23.38 -14.36 7.63
N MET A 251 -24.26 -13.46 7.18
CA MET A 251 -24.39 -13.07 5.77
C MET A 251 -23.12 -12.37 5.27
N VAL A 252 -22.53 -11.47 6.06
CA VAL A 252 -21.30 -10.76 5.70
C VAL A 252 -20.12 -11.72 5.57
N ILE A 253 -19.97 -12.71 6.45
CA ILE A 253 -18.96 -13.77 6.32
C ILE A 253 -19.26 -14.68 5.11
N ASN A 254 -20.53 -15.02 4.87
CA ASN A 254 -20.95 -15.82 3.72
C ASN A 254 -20.71 -15.12 2.37
N ASN A 255 -20.79 -13.79 2.32
CA ASN A 255 -20.51 -13.02 1.10
C ASN A 255 -19.06 -13.22 0.60
N ILE A 256 -18.10 -13.44 1.51
CA ILE A 256 -16.74 -13.86 1.14
C ILE A 256 -16.75 -15.25 0.52
N LEU A 257 -17.40 -16.23 1.16
CA LEU A 257 -17.48 -17.61 0.66
C LEU A 257 -18.17 -17.71 -0.71
N ALA A 258 -19.13 -16.82 -0.98
CA ALA A 258 -19.86 -16.72 -2.23
C ALA A 258 -19.14 -15.89 -3.33
N ALA A 259 -18.13 -15.08 -2.97
CA ALA A 259 -17.38 -14.27 -3.93
C ALA A 259 -16.50 -15.16 -4.83
N PRO A 260 -16.61 -15.09 -6.17
CA PRO A 260 -15.76 -15.89 -7.06
C PRO A 260 -14.25 -15.66 -6.83
N ALA A 261 -13.86 -14.43 -6.47
CA ALA A 261 -12.50 -14.07 -6.13
C ALA A 261 -11.94 -14.79 -4.89
N PHE A 262 -12.79 -15.37 -4.03
CA PHE A 262 -12.34 -16.12 -2.85
C PHE A 262 -12.14 -17.61 -3.12
N GLN A 263 -12.52 -18.15 -4.28
CA GLN A 263 -12.33 -19.58 -4.57
C GLN A 263 -10.84 -19.98 -4.56
N SER A 264 -9.98 -19.14 -5.14
CA SER A 264 -8.51 -19.28 -5.14
C SER A 264 -7.83 -19.14 -3.77
N TRP A 265 -8.59 -18.79 -2.72
CA TRP A 265 -8.13 -18.78 -1.33
C TRP A 265 -8.52 -20.07 -0.57
N ARG A 266 -9.41 -20.89 -1.15
CA ARG A 266 -9.83 -22.19 -0.59
C ARG A 266 -8.97 -23.33 -1.10
N GLU A 267 -8.49 -23.22 -2.34
CA GLU A 267 -7.71 -24.23 -3.04
C GLU A 267 -6.19 -24.02 -2.86
N GLY A 268 -5.40 -25.05 -3.18
CA GLY A 268 -3.95 -25.02 -3.09
C GLY A 268 -3.37 -25.67 -1.83
N GLU A 269 -2.09 -25.39 -1.57
CA GLU A 269 -1.34 -26.02 -0.47
C GLU A 269 -1.70 -25.39 0.89
N SER A 270 -1.76 -26.22 1.93
CA SER A 270 -2.13 -25.79 3.28
C SER A 270 -1.05 -24.90 3.91
N LEU A 271 -1.46 -23.99 4.80
CA LEU A 271 -0.58 -23.07 5.54
C LEU A 271 0.19 -23.77 6.68
N ASP A 272 0.75 -24.96 6.41
CA ASP A 272 1.58 -25.72 7.35
C ASP A 272 3.05 -25.31 7.22
N ILE A 273 3.56 -24.63 8.24
CA ILE A 273 4.91 -24.05 8.22
C ILE A 273 6.00 -25.11 8.13
N GLN A 274 5.77 -26.33 8.65
CA GLN A 274 6.75 -27.41 8.54
C GLN A 274 6.94 -27.85 7.08
N SER A 275 5.84 -28.03 6.34
CA SER A 275 5.83 -28.37 4.90
C SER A 275 6.25 -27.20 3.99
N LEU A 276 6.16 -25.96 4.49
CA LEU A 276 6.66 -24.77 3.80
C LEU A 276 8.17 -24.53 4.02
N LEU A 277 8.72 -24.94 5.15
CA LEU A 277 10.17 -24.88 5.44
C LEU A 277 10.93 -26.12 4.94
N PHE A 278 10.29 -27.27 4.80
CA PHE A 278 10.92 -28.52 4.38
C PHE A 278 10.04 -29.31 3.40
N THR A 279 10.65 -29.96 2.41
CA THR A 279 9.95 -30.89 1.51
C THR A 279 9.51 -32.16 2.24
N SER A 280 8.65 -32.95 1.61
CA SER A 280 8.31 -34.32 2.05
C SER A 280 9.52 -35.26 2.15
N GLU A 281 10.62 -34.94 1.47
CA GLU A 281 11.91 -35.65 1.53
C GLU A 281 12.84 -35.11 2.64
N GLY A 282 12.40 -34.09 3.40
CA GLY A 282 13.19 -33.44 4.45
C GLY A 282 14.20 -32.40 3.97
N GLN A 283 14.26 -32.09 2.67
CA GLN A 283 15.14 -31.05 2.13
C GLN A 283 14.64 -29.66 2.56
N PRO A 284 15.51 -28.73 2.97
CA PRO A 284 15.10 -27.38 3.34
C PRO A 284 14.54 -26.60 2.13
N ARG A 285 13.70 -25.60 2.41
CA ARG A 285 13.03 -24.77 1.39
C ARG A 285 13.07 -23.28 1.74
N HIS A 286 13.25 -22.44 0.72
CA HIS A 286 12.92 -21.01 0.74
C HIS A 286 11.56 -20.83 0.05
N SER A 287 10.57 -20.44 0.84
CA SER A 287 9.18 -20.28 0.41
C SER A 287 8.83 -18.79 0.33
N ILE A 288 8.75 -18.27 -0.90
CA ILE A 288 8.50 -16.87 -1.22
C ILE A 288 7.00 -16.66 -1.40
N PHE A 289 6.39 -15.83 -0.57
CA PHE A 289 4.98 -15.44 -0.68
C PHE A 289 4.90 -14.12 -1.46
N TYR A 290 4.51 -14.22 -2.73
CA TYR A 290 4.32 -13.08 -3.62
C TYR A 290 2.93 -12.47 -3.37
N LEU A 291 2.89 -11.23 -2.88
CA LEU A 291 1.65 -10.55 -2.47
C LEU A 291 1.37 -9.24 -3.24
N ALA A 292 2.13 -8.96 -4.31
CA ALA A 292 2.00 -7.73 -5.09
C ALA A 292 0.69 -7.65 -5.92
N HIS A 293 -0.01 -8.76 -6.11
CA HIS A 293 -1.33 -8.80 -6.77
C HIS A 293 -2.52 -8.62 -5.81
N LEU A 294 -2.28 -8.59 -4.49
CA LEU A 294 -3.33 -8.43 -3.47
C LEU A 294 -3.60 -6.96 -3.15
N SER A 295 -4.84 -6.63 -2.82
CA SER A 295 -5.17 -5.36 -2.15
C SER A 295 -4.55 -5.30 -0.74
N ASP A 296 -4.39 -4.10 -0.17
CA ASP A 296 -3.73 -3.95 1.13
C ASP A 296 -4.46 -4.68 2.27
N GLY A 297 -5.80 -4.79 2.19
CA GLY A 297 -6.62 -5.54 3.14
C GLY A 297 -6.40 -7.06 3.05
N GLU A 298 -6.44 -7.62 1.85
CA GLU A 298 -6.10 -9.03 1.60
C GLU A 298 -4.65 -9.35 2.00
N ARG A 299 -3.73 -8.42 1.74
CA ARG A 299 -2.30 -8.54 2.06
C ARG A 299 -2.07 -8.55 3.57
N MET A 300 -2.75 -7.67 4.31
CA MET A 300 -2.75 -7.65 5.77
C MET A 300 -3.35 -8.95 6.34
N PHE A 301 -4.52 -9.37 5.85
CA PHE A 301 -5.18 -10.61 6.24
C PHE A 301 -4.27 -11.83 6.09
N PHE A 302 -3.73 -12.05 4.87
CA PHE A 302 -2.84 -13.19 4.61
C PHE A 302 -1.59 -13.14 5.51
N THR A 303 -0.96 -11.97 5.61
CA THR A 303 0.24 -11.77 6.43
C THR A 303 -0.03 -12.11 7.90
N THR A 304 -1.15 -11.67 8.47
CA THR A 304 -1.51 -12.00 9.86
C THR A 304 -1.73 -13.50 10.07
N LEU A 305 -2.36 -14.20 9.14
CA LEU A 305 -2.51 -15.67 9.21
C LEU A 305 -1.16 -16.39 9.12
N LEU A 306 -0.31 -16.01 8.17
CA LEU A 306 1.04 -16.58 8.01
C LEU A 306 1.89 -16.37 9.27
N LEU A 307 1.91 -15.14 9.82
CA LEU A 307 2.62 -14.83 11.06
C LEU A 307 2.11 -15.65 12.26
N SER A 308 0.78 -15.85 12.36
CA SER A 308 0.16 -16.64 13.43
C SER A 308 0.47 -18.15 13.30
N ALA A 309 0.57 -18.64 12.06
CA ALA A 309 1.00 -20.00 11.77
C ALA A 309 2.48 -20.21 12.11
N VAL A 310 3.37 -19.26 11.73
CA VAL A 310 4.80 -19.28 12.09
C VAL A 310 5.00 -19.24 13.60
N GLU A 311 4.26 -18.39 14.32
CA GLU A 311 4.30 -18.35 15.78
C GLU A 311 3.85 -19.68 16.42
N THR A 312 2.82 -20.34 15.86
CA THR A 312 2.39 -21.67 16.35
C THR A 312 3.48 -22.72 16.13
N TRP A 313 4.03 -22.79 14.91
CA TRP A 313 5.09 -23.73 14.57
C TRP A 313 6.33 -23.52 15.45
N MET A 314 6.73 -22.26 15.67
CA MET A 314 7.83 -21.87 16.56
C MET A 314 7.62 -22.44 17.98
N ARG A 315 6.41 -22.33 18.54
CA ARG A 315 6.09 -22.87 19.89
C ARG A 315 6.13 -24.40 20.00
N THR A 316 6.02 -25.12 18.89
CA THR A 316 6.22 -26.59 18.87
C THR A 316 7.70 -27.01 18.78
N GLN A 317 8.63 -26.08 18.55
CA GLN A 317 10.05 -26.40 18.41
C GLN A 317 10.73 -26.61 19.77
N SER A 318 11.77 -27.45 19.77
CA SER A 318 12.72 -27.52 20.89
C SER A 318 13.52 -26.23 21.03
N GLY A 319 13.92 -25.89 22.26
CA GLY A 319 14.82 -24.77 22.50
C GLY A 319 16.20 -25.00 21.85
N THR A 320 16.79 -23.96 21.26
CA THR A 320 18.12 -24.02 20.61
C THR A 320 18.79 -22.64 20.59
N ASN A 321 20.13 -22.63 20.60
CA ASN A 321 20.95 -21.43 20.42
C ASN A 321 21.42 -21.23 18.97
N ALA A 322 21.19 -22.22 18.09
CA ALA A 322 21.56 -22.16 16.67
C ALA A 322 20.38 -21.69 15.80
N LEU A 323 20.67 -21.05 14.67
CA LEU A 323 19.67 -20.65 13.69
C LEU A 323 19.01 -21.89 13.05
N ARG A 324 17.70 -22.03 13.24
CA ARG A 324 16.86 -23.13 12.72
C ARG A 324 16.16 -22.76 11.41
N ALA A 325 15.67 -21.53 11.32
CA ALA A 325 14.93 -21.01 10.18
C ALA A 325 14.92 -19.47 10.18
N LEU A 326 14.60 -18.87 9.03
CA LEU A 326 14.38 -17.43 8.89
C LEU A 326 12.92 -17.09 8.58
N LEU A 327 12.44 -15.98 9.15
CA LEU A 327 11.27 -15.24 8.69
C LEU A 327 11.76 -13.91 8.12
N TYR A 328 11.78 -13.80 6.80
CA TYR A 328 12.10 -12.57 6.08
C TYR A 328 10.84 -11.82 5.68
N MET A 329 10.88 -10.49 5.72
CA MET A 329 9.78 -9.64 5.26
C MET A 329 10.30 -8.35 4.64
N ASP A 330 10.02 -8.12 3.35
CA ASP A 330 10.29 -6.82 2.73
C ASP A 330 9.17 -5.81 2.99
N GLU A 331 9.55 -4.54 3.10
CA GLU A 331 8.69 -3.40 3.36
C GLU A 331 7.69 -3.62 4.51
N ILE A 332 8.23 -3.68 5.72
CA ILE A 332 7.48 -3.82 7.00
C ILE A 332 6.49 -2.65 7.29
N TYR A 333 6.46 -1.62 6.44
CA TYR A 333 5.55 -0.48 6.51
C TYR A 333 4.08 -0.93 6.69
N GLY A 334 3.37 -0.31 7.62
CA GLY A 334 1.96 -0.63 7.89
C GLY A 334 1.72 -1.93 8.68
N TYR A 335 2.67 -2.86 8.76
CA TYR A 335 2.52 -4.11 9.53
C TYR A 335 3.03 -4.04 10.97
N LEU A 336 4.05 -3.22 11.22
CA LEU A 336 4.66 -3.01 12.54
C LEU A 336 4.74 -1.53 12.97
N PRO A 337 3.75 -0.66 12.65
CA PRO A 337 3.86 0.78 12.83
C PRO A 337 3.95 1.18 14.31
N PRO A 338 4.64 2.26 14.68
CA PRO A 338 4.76 2.69 16.08
C PRO A 338 3.45 3.19 16.69
N THR A 339 2.58 3.85 15.91
CA THR A 339 1.37 4.55 16.39
C THR A 339 0.09 3.74 16.33
N ALA A 340 -0.05 2.82 15.38
CA ALA A 340 -1.25 2.00 15.18
C ALA A 340 -1.07 0.57 15.75
N ASN A 341 -2.16 -0.21 15.76
CA ASN A 341 -2.17 -1.61 16.19
C ASN A 341 -2.85 -2.54 15.17
N PRO A 342 -2.28 -2.69 13.96
CA PRO A 342 -2.80 -3.60 12.94
C PRO A 342 -2.66 -5.08 13.38
N PRO A 343 -3.43 -6.01 12.81
CA PRO A 343 -3.49 -7.40 13.30
C PRO A 343 -2.14 -8.15 13.26
N SER A 344 -1.26 -7.82 12.31
CA SER A 344 0.11 -8.34 12.22
C SER A 344 1.05 -7.92 13.36
N LYS A 345 0.77 -6.80 14.04
CA LYS A 345 1.72 -6.17 14.98
C LYS A 345 2.01 -7.03 16.20
N GLN A 346 1.00 -7.66 16.78
CA GLN A 346 1.18 -8.44 18.01
C GLN A 346 1.94 -9.76 17.77
N PRO A 347 1.63 -10.58 16.75
CA PRO A 347 2.47 -11.72 16.35
C PRO A 347 3.95 -11.33 16.14
N LEU A 348 4.22 -10.23 15.41
CA LEU A 348 5.59 -9.73 15.21
C LEU A 348 6.28 -9.34 16.53
N LEU A 349 5.60 -8.57 17.40
CA LEU A 349 6.15 -8.17 18.70
C LEU A 349 6.28 -9.30 19.72
N ARG A 350 5.59 -10.44 19.55
CA ARG A 350 5.79 -11.66 20.33
C ARG A 350 6.97 -12.46 19.80
N MET A 351 7.02 -12.70 18.50
CA MET A 351 8.14 -13.40 17.86
C MET A 351 9.46 -12.67 18.12
N LEU A 352 9.55 -11.35 17.92
CA LEU A 352 10.76 -10.57 18.20
C LEU A 352 11.28 -10.65 19.65
N LYS A 353 10.48 -11.11 20.61
CA LYS A 353 10.90 -11.30 22.01
C LYS A 353 11.20 -12.75 22.38
N GLN A 354 10.70 -13.72 21.61
CA GLN A 354 10.64 -15.13 22.01
C GLN A 354 11.31 -16.07 20.99
N ALA A 355 11.34 -15.69 19.70
CA ALA A 355 11.82 -16.53 18.60
C ALA A 355 13.30 -16.92 18.72
N ARG A 356 14.12 -16.07 19.37
CA ARG A 356 15.51 -16.38 19.76
C ARG A 356 15.65 -17.75 20.43
N ALA A 357 14.76 -18.07 21.38
CA ALA A 357 14.84 -19.31 22.17
C ALA A 357 14.59 -20.58 21.34
N PHE A 358 13.93 -20.44 20.18
CA PHE A 358 13.55 -21.55 19.29
C PHE A 358 14.43 -21.64 18.03
N GLY A 359 15.39 -20.71 17.88
CA GLY A 359 16.26 -20.59 16.71
C GLY A 359 15.60 -19.94 15.49
N LEU A 360 14.45 -19.28 15.62
CA LEU A 360 13.81 -18.56 14.52
C LEU A 360 14.34 -17.13 14.45
N GLY A 361 15.02 -16.79 13.36
CA GLY A 361 15.54 -15.44 13.12
C GLY A 361 14.58 -14.59 12.28
N LEU A 362 14.26 -13.39 12.73
CA LEU A 362 13.47 -12.42 11.95
C LEU A 362 14.41 -11.45 11.22
N LEU A 363 14.27 -11.32 9.91
CA LEU A 363 15.03 -10.39 9.06
C LEU A 363 14.06 -9.42 8.39
N LEU A 364 13.92 -8.22 8.98
CA LEU A 364 12.91 -7.24 8.61
C LEU A 364 13.53 -6.12 7.78
N ALA A 365 12.97 -5.85 6.60
CA ALA A 365 13.47 -4.81 5.71
C ALA A 365 12.47 -3.64 5.58
N THR A 366 13.00 -2.41 5.59
CA THR A 366 12.24 -1.15 5.48
C THR A 366 12.99 -0.13 4.63
N GLN A 367 12.30 0.81 4.00
CA GLN A 367 12.93 2.02 3.48
C GLN A 367 13.24 3.05 4.58
N ASN A 368 12.46 3.09 5.66
CA ASN A 368 12.56 4.08 6.73
C ASN A 368 12.43 3.41 8.12
N PRO A 369 13.40 3.57 9.04
CA PRO A 369 13.33 2.97 10.38
C PRO A 369 12.20 3.59 11.24
N VAL A 370 11.68 4.75 10.85
CA VAL A 370 10.55 5.43 11.50
C VAL A 370 9.25 4.61 11.45
N ASP A 371 9.12 3.72 10.48
CA ASP A 371 7.89 2.97 10.21
C ASP A 371 7.73 1.72 11.09
N MET A 372 8.66 1.50 12.03
CA MET A 372 8.70 0.38 12.95
C MET A 372 8.44 0.80 14.40
N ASP A 373 7.74 -0.03 15.17
CA ASP A 373 7.56 0.13 16.61
C ASP A 373 8.92 0.07 17.34
N TYR A 374 9.16 0.99 18.27
CA TYR A 374 10.43 1.07 19.00
C TYR A 374 10.78 -0.22 19.76
N LYS A 375 9.76 -1.00 20.18
CA LYS A 375 9.95 -2.30 20.84
C LYS A 375 10.41 -3.39 19.88
N ALA A 376 10.18 -3.23 18.58
CA ALA A 376 10.75 -4.12 17.57
C ALA A 376 12.25 -3.83 17.43
N LEU A 377 12.57 -2.55 17.23
CA LEU A 377 13.94 -2.03 17.07
C LEU A 377 14.84 -2.36 18.28
N SER A 378 14.29 -2.31 19.50
CA SER A 378 15.03 -2.63 20.74
C SER A 378 15.29 -4.13 20.95
N ASN A 379 14.69 -5.02 20.14
CA ASN A 379 14.88 -6.47 20.24
C ASN A 379 15.66 -7.05 19.04
N THR A 380 16.06 -6.22 18.07
CA THR A 380 16.85 -6.63 16.89
C THR A 380 18.34 -6.32 17.11
N GLY A 381 19.16 -7.36 17.21
CA GLY A 381 20.58 -7.26 17.56
C GLY A 381 21.51 -6.88 16.41
N THR A 382 21.16 -7.17 15.15
CA THR A 382 21.93 -6.72 13.97
C THR A 382 21.19 -5.67 13.16
N TRP A 383 21.86 -4.56 12.85
CA TRP A 383 21.32 -3.47 12.03
C TRP A 383 22.19 -3.26 10.80
N PHE A 384 21.60 -3.38 9.61
CA PHE A 384 22.23 -3.09 8.33
C PHE A 384 21.69 -1.77 7.79
N ILE A 385 22.50 -0.72 7.91
CA ILE A 385 22.11 0.68 7.68
C ILE A 385 22.74 1.16 6.37
N GLY A 386 21.93 1.24 5.31
CA GLY A 386 22.30 1.84 4.04
C GLY A 386 22.07 3.36 4.03
N LYS A 387 22.34 3.98 2.88
CA LYS A 387 22.11 5.43 2.69
C LYS A 387 20.65 5.81 2.97
N LEU A 388 20.43 6.86 3.76
CA LEU A 388 19.13 7.47 4.04
C LEU A 388 18.92 8.76 3.21
N GLN A 389 17.67 9.23 3.07
CA GLN A 389 17.35 10.45 2.32
C GLN A 389 17.23 11.70 3.19
N THR A 390 16.64 11.61 4.38
CA THR A 390 16.37 12.79 5.22
C THR A 390 17.09 12.74 6.56
N GLU A 391 17.39 13.92 7.09
CA GLU A 391 17.94 14.08 8.44
C GLU A 391 16.95 13.66 9.54
N ARG A 392 15.64 13.60 9.25
CA ARG A 392 14.59 13.13 10.17
C ARG A 392 14.68 11.62 10.39
N ASP A 393 14.81 10.85 9.30
CA ASP A 393 14.93 9.40 9.34
C ASP A 393 16.24 9.00 10.03
N LYS A 394 17.31 9.72 9.70
CA LYS A 394 18.65 9.58 10.29
C LYS A 394 18.66 9.91 11.78
N ASN A 395 18.01 10.98 12.23
CA ASN A 395 17.93 11.28 13.67
C ASN A 395 17.15 10.22 14.45
N ARG A 396 16.02 9.73 13.93
CA ARG A 396 15.25 8.67 14.60
C ARG A 396 15.94 7.30 14.59
N LEU A 397 16.74 7.02 13.56
CA LEU A 397 17.67 5.88 13.55
C LEU A 397 18.72 6.02 14.66
N LEU A 398 19.33 7.21 14.79
CA LEU A 398 20.30 7.51 15.83
C LEU A 398 19.69 7.38 17.24
N ASP A 399 18.46 7.85 17.45
CA ASP A 399 17.73 7.68 18.72
C ASP A 399 17.59 6.19 19.12
N GLY A 400 17.31 5.30 18.15
CA GLY A 400 17.24 3.86 18.39
C GLY A 400 18.63 3.24 18.66
N LEU A 401 19.61 3.59 17.83
CA LEU A 401 20.99 3.08 17.95
C LEU A 401 21.71 3.56 19.22
N GLU A 402 21.34 4.71 19.80
CA GLU A 402 21.92 5.23 21.05
C GLU A 402 21.68 4.29 22.25
N SER A 403 20.73 3.36 22.14
CA SER A 403 20.52 2.27 23.11
C SER A 403 21.31 0.98 22.84
N LEU A 404 21.91 0.83 21.65
CA LEU A 404 22.59 -0.38 21.17
C LEU A 404 24.08 -0.17 20.80
N ALA A 405 24.51 1.07 20.61
CA ALA A 405 25.85 1.42 20.20
C ALA A 405 26.82 1.40 21.39
N GLY A 406 27.57 0.30 21.53
CA GLY A 406 28.51 0.04 22.63
C GLY A 406 29.76 0.93 22.68
N GLY A 407 29.59 2.25 22.76
CA GLY A 407 30.67 3.23 22.95
C GLY A 407 30.89 4.22 21.79
N PHE A 408 30.11 4.15 20.71
CA PHE A 408 30.17 5.13 19.61
C PHE A 408 29.37 6.38 19.97
N SER A 409 29.93 7.58 19.72
CA SER A 409 29.15 8.79 19.88
C SER A 409 28.13 8.94 18.75
N ARG A 410 26.98 9.55 19.08
CA ARG A 410 25.91 9.88 18.11
C ARG A 410 26.47 10.62 16.88
N ALA A 411 27.42 11.52 17.08
CA ALA A 411 28.06 12.32 16.03
C ALA A 411 28.99 11.52 15.10
N GLU A 412 29.60 10.43 15.56
CA GLU A 412 30.43 9.55 14.73
C GLU A 412 29.54 8.65 13.86
N MET A 413 28.47 8.09 14.44
CA MET A 413 27.46 7.32 13.71
C MET A 413 26.76 8.19 12.66
N ASP A 414 26.37 9.42 13.01
CA ASP A 414 25.80 10.43 12.10
C ASP A 414 26.69 10.65 10.86
N LYS A 415 27.97 10.91 11.09
CA LYS A 415 28.98 11.14 10.06
C LYS A 415 29.21 9.91 9.18
N LEU A 416 29.22 8.71 9.75
CA LEU A 416 29.33 7.46 9.00
C LEU A 416 28.14 7.28 8.05
N ILE A 417 26.91 7.43 8.55
CA ILE A 417 25.68 7.27 7.76
C ILE A 417 25.58 8.31 6.63
N SER A 418 25.90 9.57 6.90
CA SER A 418 25.93 10.62 5.86
C SER A 418 27.00 10.37 4.77
N SER A 419 28.06 9.63 5.07
CA SER A 419 29.12 9.29 4.11
C SER A 419 28.77 8.14 3.15
N LEU A 420 27.65 7.44 3.36
CA LEU A 420 27.33 6.21 2.64
C LEU A 420 27.10 6.41 1.12
N GLY A 421 27.77 5.55 0.34
CA GLY A 421 27.59 5.39 -1.10
C GLY A 421 26.44 4.42 -1.44
N LYS A 422 26.35 4.03 -2.72
CA LYS A 422 25.49 2.92 -3.16
C LYS A 422 26.15 1.58 -2.79
N ARG A 423 25.35 0.60 -2.32
CA ARG A 423 25.78 -0.74 -1.87
C ARG A 423 26.77 -0.74 -0.69
N VAL A 424 26.96 0.39 0.00
CA VAL A 424 27.77 0.50 1.22
C VAL A 424 26.85 0.65 2.42
N PHE A 425 27.11 -0.11 3.48
CA PHE A 425 26.28 -0.22 4.68
C PHE A 425 27.14 -0.16 5.95
N VAL A 426 26.58 0.44 7.01
CA VAL A 426 27.06 0.20 8.38
C VAL A 426 26.34 -1.04 8.91
N MET A 427 27.08 -2.04 9.35
CA MET A 427 26.59 -3.14 10.17
C MET A 427 26.85 -2.80 11.64
N ASN A 428 25.80 -2.53 12.41
CA ASN A 428 25.87 -2.42 13.87
C ASN A 428 25.28 -3.70 14.49
N ASN A 429 26.13 -4.56 15.03
CA ASN A 429 25.74 -5.82 15.65
C ASN A 429 26.07 -5.80 17.15
N VAL A 430 25.12 -6.15 18.01
CA VAL A 430 25.30 -6.20 19.48
C VAL A 430 26.33 -7.24 19.95
N HIS A 431 26.66 -8.20 19.09
CA HIS A 431 27.74 -9.16 19.32
C HIS A 431 29.13 -8.65 18.92
N GLU A 432 29.19 -7.52 18.21
CA GLU A 432 30.44 -6.85 17.81
C GLU A 432 30.79 -5.64 18.68
N LYS A 433 32.08 -5.32 18.75
CA LYS A 433 32.57 -4.19 19.57
C LYS A 433 32.43 -2.82 18.91
N ASN A 434 32.35 -2.79 17.58
CA ASN A 434 32.31 -1.56 16.80
C ASN A 434 31.39 -1.75 15.58
N PRO A 435 30.69 -0.71 15.10
CA PRO A 435 29.99 -0.77 13.82
C PRO A 435 30.97 -0.98 12.66
N ILE A 436 30.68 -1.95 11.79
CA ILE A 436 31.54 -2.32 10.65
C ILE A 436 30.99 -1.70 9.37
N LEU A 437 31.82 -0.92 8.67
CA LEU A 437 31.49 -0.37 7.36
C LEU A 437 31.91 -1.37 6.27
N PHE A 438 30.99 -1.78 5.40
CA PHE A 438 31.25 -2.74 4.34
C PHE A 438 30.50 -2.40 3.05
N GLN A 439 30.99 -2.93 1.92
CA GLN A 439 30.27 -2.93 0.66
C GLN A 439 29.77 -4.35 0.38
N THR A 440 28.51 -4.47 -0.05
CA THR A 440 27.90 -5.79 -0.34
C THR A 440 28.60 -6.48 -1.50
N ARG A 441 28.67 -7.81 -1.45
CA ARG A 441 29.07 -8.59 -2.62
C ARG A 441 28.10 -8.45 -3.80
N TRP A 442 28.51 -8.97 -4.96
CA TRP A 442 27.55 -9.24 -6.04
C TRP A 442 26.63 -10.40 -5.65
N ALA A 443 25.35 -10.33 -6.04
CA ALA A 443 24.37 -11.40 -5.79
C ALA A 443 24.56 -12.55 -6.78
N MET A 444 24.41 -13.80 -6.33
CA MET A 444 24.49 -14.97 -7.21
C MET A 444 23.26 -15.06 -8.13
N ASN A 445 22.10 -14.67 -7.62
CA ASN A 445 20.89 -14.53 -8.40
C ASN A 445 20.98 -13.37 -9.40
N PHE A 446 20.33 -13.54 -10.57
CA PHE A 446 20.04 -12.41 -11.44
C PHE A 446 18.99 -11.50 -10.80
N LEU A 447 19.24 -10.19 -10.78
CA LEU A 447 18.31 -9.20 -10.21
C LEU A 447 17.56 -8.49 -11.35
N ALA A 448 16.50 -9.12 -11.85
CA ALA A 448 15.62 -8.57 -12.89
C ALA A 448 14.79 -7.36 -12.38
N GLY A 449 14.59 -7.25 -11.07
CA GLY A 449 13.66 -6.32 -10.43
C GLY A 449 12.29 -6.98 -10.14
N PRO A 450 11.23 -6.20 -9.88
CA PRO A 450 9.92 -6.75 -9.55
C PRO A 450 9.34 -7.60 -10.69
N LEU A 451 9.14 -8.90 -10.46
CA LEU A 451 8.53 -9.78 -11.47
C LEU A 451 7.00 -9.65 -11.49
N THR A 452 6.42 -9.73 -12.68
CA THR A 452 4.96 -9.65 -12.87
C THR A 452 4.26 -10.98 -12.58
N ARG A 453 2.96 -10.95 -12.23
CA ARG A 453 2.13 -12.16 -12.01
C ARG A 453 2.27 -13.19 -13.14
N GLY A 454 2.40 -12.75 -14.39
CA GLY A 454 2.54 -13.64 -15.55
C GLY A 454 3.88 -14.41 -15.61
N GLN A 455 4.93 -13.92 -14.96
CA GLN A 455 6.26 -14.55 -14.93
C GLN A 455 6.40 -15.59 -13.80
N ILE A 456 5.52 -15.58 -12.79
CA ILE A 456 5.63 -16.46 -11.61
C ILE A 456 5.49 -17.95 -11.98
N ARG A 457 4.62 -18.30 -12.93
CA ARG A 457 4.44 -19.70 -13.36
C ARG A 457 5.68 -20.25 -14.11
N PRO A 458 6.24 -19.56 -15.12
CA PRO A 458 7.56 -19.89 -15.68
C PRO A 458 8.68 -19.97 -14.64
N LEU A 459 8.66 -19.09 -13.64
CA LEU A 459 9.70 -19.04 -12.59
C LEU A 459 9.65 -20.26 -11.67
N ASN A 460 8.46 -20.68 -11.24
CA ASN A 460 8.28 -21.93 -10.50
C ASN A 460 8.66 -23.16 -11.36
N GLN A 461 8.38 -23.12 -12.67
CA GLN A 461 8.78 -24.19 -13.60
C GLN A 461 10.31 -24.28 -13.75
N LEU A 462 11.03 -23.15 -13.77
CA LEU A 462 12.50 -23.09 -13.84
C LEU A 462 13.19 -23.87 -12.71
N VAL A 463 12.64 -23.82 -11.49
CA VAL A 463 13.18 -24.51 -10.30
C VAL A 463 12.48 -25.84 -9.98
N GLY A 464 11.56 -26.29 -10.83
CA GLY A 464 10.79 -27.53 -10.62
C GLY A 464 9.72 -27.47 -9.53
N ALA A 465 9.37 -26.27 -9.03
CA ALA A 465 8.37 -26.06 -7.98
C ALA A 465 6.93 -26.13 -8.51
N VAL A 466 6.50 -27.34 -8.89
CA VAL A 466 5.12 -27.61 -9.33
C VAL A 466 4.29 -28.08 -8.14
N SER A 467 3.10 -27.50 -7.93
CA SER A 467 2.23 -27.91 -6.81
C SER A 467 1.81 -29.37 -6.93
N SER A 468 1.81 -30.07 -5.78
CA SER A 468 1.56 -31.51 -5.70
C SER A 468 0.20 -31.94 -6.25
N ALA A 469 -0.78 -31.03 -6.29
CA ALA A 469 -2.11 -31.27 -6.86
C ALA A 469 -2.08 -31.62 -8.37
N ASN A 470 -1.04 -31.21 -9.11
CA ASN A 470 -0.94 -31.46 -10.56
C ASN A 470 -0.32 -32.83 -10.92
N ASN A 471 0.18 -33.62 -9.97
CA ASN A 471 0.76 -34.95 -10.24
C ASN A 471 -0.28 -36.02 -10.64
N ALA A 472 -1.55 -35.65 -10.84
CA ALA A 472 -2.60 -36.53 -11.36
C ALA A 472 -2.48 -36.84 -12.86
N PHE A 473 -1.68 -36.08 -13.64
CA PHE A 473 -1.49 -36.30 -15.07
C PHE A 473 -0.01 -36.27 -15.48
N PRO A 474 0.58 -37.41 -15.92
CA PRO A 474 1.87 -37.41 -16.58
C PRO A 474 1.81 -36.66 -17.92
N PRO A 475 2.89 -35.98 -18.34
CA PRO A 475 2.94 -35.37 -19.67
C PRO A 475 2.91 -36.46 -20.75
N MET A 476 1.88 -36.47 -21.61
CA MET A 476 1.86 -37.30 -22.81
C MET A 476 2.80 -36.71 -23.86
N ASP A 477 4.05 -37.16 -23.89
CA ASP A 477 4.86 -37.07 -25.10
C ASP A 477 5.77 -38.30 -25.29
N SER A 478 5.29 -39.24 -26.10
CA SER A 478 6.07 -40.13 -26.97
C SER A 478 5.10 -41.11 -27.67
N THR A 479 5.36 -41.41 -28.95
CA THR A 479 4.53 -42.34 -29.74
C THR A 479 5.14 -43.74 -29.80
N PRO A 480 4.40 -44.79 -29.42
CA PRO A 480 4.68 -46.16 -29.82
C PRO A 480 3.75 -46.57 -30.98
N LYS A 481 4.32 -46.97 -32.12
CA LYS A 481 3.56 -47.64 -33.18
C LYS A 481 3.21 -49.07 -32.77
N ALA A 482 1.93 -49.38 -32.61
CA ALA A 482 1.39 -50.73 -32.73
C ALA A 482 -0.07 -50.68 -33.22
N ALA A 483 -0.46 -51.59 -34.10
CA ALA A 483 -1.81 -51.64 -34.67
C ALA A 483 -2.44 -53.03 -34.47
N VAL A 484 -3.63 -53.07 -33.87
CA VAL A 484 -4.56 -54.21 -33.91
C VAL A 484 -5.99 -53.66 -33.99
N LYS A 485 -6.82 -54.24 -34.86
CA LYS A 485 -8.29 -54.02 -34.88
C LYS A 485 -8.98 -55.07 -34.03
N PRO A 486 -10.15 -54.74 -33.45
CA PRO A 486 -11.26 -55.68 -33.40
C PRO A 486 -12.45 -55.16 -34.23
N SER A 487 -13.13 -56.10 -34.89
CA SER A 487 -14.42 -55.89 -35.57
C SER A 487 -15.59 -56.25 -34.66
N VAL A 488 -16.72 -55.55 -34.80
CA VAL A 488 -18.02 -55.96 -34.25
C VAL A 488 -19.06 -55.86 -35.37
N GLU A 489 -19.97 -56.83 -35.45
CA GLU A 489 -20.95 -57.00 -36.51
C GLU A 489 -22.32 -57.35 -35.91
N ALA A 490 -23.41 -57.08 -36.66
CA ALA A 490 -24.83 -57.21 -36.27
C ALA A 490 -25.34 -56.17 -35.22
N MET A 491 -26.58 -55.65 -35.27
CA MET A 491 -27.67 -55.87 -36.24
C MET A 491 -28.68 -54.69 -36.25
N GLN A 492 -29.02 -54.17 -37.45
CA GLN A 492 -30.27 -53.50 -37.95
C GLN A 492 -31.11 -52.56 -37.05
N PRO A 493 -31.58 -51.41 -37.59
CA PRO A 493 -32.86 -51.37 -38.34
C PRO A 493 -32.82 -50.60 -39.68
N VAL A 494 -33.99 -50.30 -40.28
CA VAL A 494 -34.27 -50.01 -41.72
C VAL A 494 -35.39 -48.94 -41.80
N ALA A 495 -35.54 -47.97 -42.74
CA ALA A 495 -34.95 -47.57 -44.06
C ALA A 495 -34.76 -46.00 -44.08
N ILE A 496 -34.26 -45.23 -45.08
CA ILE A 496 -34.13 -45.26 -46.57
C ILE A 496 -35.48 -45.05 -47.31
N PRO A 497 -35.61 -44.28 -48.43
CA PRO A 497 -34.67 -43.43 -49.18
C PRO A 497 -34.90 -41.90 -48.96
N SER A 498 -34.00 -40.91 -49.20
CA SER A 498 -32.80 -40.69 -50.04
C SER A 498 -33.02 -40.08 -51.44
N ALA A 499 -32.67 -38.78 -51.63
CA ALA A 499 -32.21 -38.20 -52.90
C ALA A 499 -31.58 -36.79 -52.75
N GLN A 500 -30.55 -36.53 -53.57
CA GLN A 500 -29.83 -35.26 -53.86
C GLN A 500 -29.12 -35.48 -55.23
N PRO A 501 -28.48 -34.50 -55.90
CA PRO A 501 -28.59 -33.03 -55.85
C PRO A 501 -28.68 -32.40 -57.29
N VAL A 502 -28.17 -31.16 -57.45
CA VAL A 502 -27.67 -30.44 -58.66
C VAL A 502 -28.52 -29.24 -59.12
N ALA A 503 -27.84 -28.23 -59.69
CA ALA A 503 -28.26 -26.83 -59.75
C ALA A 503 -28.30 -26.23 -61.18
N SER A 504 -29.02 -25.11 -61.33
CA SER A 504 -28.86 -24.14 -62.44
C SER A 504 -29.46 -22.76 -62.12
N GLN A 505 -28.81 -21.69 -62.58
CA GLN A 505 -29.31 -20.30 -62.67
C GLN A 505 -29.73 -19.99 -64.13
N PRO A 506 -30.21 -18.77 -64.50
CA PRO A 506 -31.25 -17.91 -63.92
C PRO A 506 -32.30 -17.52 -65.01
N VAL A 507 -32.72 -16.23 -65.10
CA VAL A 507 -33.51 -15.51 -66.15
C VAL A 507 -34.94 -15.10 -65.72
N THR A 508 -35.56 -14.16 -66.45
CA THR A 508 -36.35 -13.03 -65.89
C THR A 508 -37.62 -12.68 -66.71
N PHE A 509 -38.49 -11.86 -66.10
CA PHE A 509 -39.55 -11.00 -66.69
C PHE A 509 -40.95 -11.58 -67.05
N GLN A 510 -41.95 -10.99 -66.35
CA GLN A 510 -43.32 -10.61 -66.74
C GLN A 510 -43.99 -11.21 -67.98
N GLN A 511 -45.26 -11.65 -67.81
CA GLN A 511 -46.44 -11.04 -68.46
C GLN A 511 -47.77 -11.67 -67.98
N VAL A 512 -48.80 -10.84 -67.74
CA VAL A 512 -50.16 -10.96 -68.30
C VAL A 512 -50.74 -9.53 -68.39
N GLN A 513 -51.42 -9.20 -69.49
CA GLN A 513 -52.33 -8.05 -69.61
C GLN A 513 -53.72 -8.57 -69.96
N ASP A 514 -54.76 -7.79 -69.68
CA ASP A 514 -55.96 -7.79 -70.55
C ASP A 514 -56.65 -6.41 -70.56
N VAL A 515 -57.44 -6.13 -71.60
CA VAL A 515 -57.71 -4.73 -72.02
C VAL A 515 -59.19 -4.46 -72.37
N ALA A 516 -59.79 -3.43 -71.74
CA ALA A 516 -61.03 -2.81 -72.24
C ALA A 516 -61.04 -1.28 -72.02
N ARG A 517 -61.48 -0.55 -73.05
CA ARG A 517 -61.44 0.92 -73.19
C ARG A 517 -62.68 1.59 -72.56
N GLN A 518 -62.56 2.86 -72.13
CA GLN A 518 -63.26 4.02 -72.72
C GLN A 518 -62.78 5.36 -72.11
N THR A 519 -63.22 6.50 -72.65
CA THR A 519 -62.54 7.81 -72.52
C THR A 519 -63.49 9.01 -72.39
N ALA A 520 -63.02 10.05 -71.66
CA ALA A 520 -63.51 11.43 -71.64
C ALA A 520 -64.88 11.69 -70.96
N PRO A 521 -65.19 12.93 -70.49
CA PRO A 521 -64.49 14.21 -70.69
C PRO A 521 -63.95 14.91 -69.43
N THR A 522 -63.27 16.04 -69.66
CA THR A 522 -62.71 16.99 -68.68
C THR A 522 -63.70 18.09 -68.27
N GLN A 523 -63.56 18.68 -67.06
CA GLN A 523 -63.26 20.11 -66.85
C GLN A 523 -63.16 20.57 -65.37
N SER A 524 -62.20 21.49 -65.15
CA SER A 524 -62.17 22.65 -64.21
C SER A 524 -62.34 22.55 -62.66
N SER A 525 -61.54 23.40 -62.00
CA SER A 525 -61.79 24.18 -60.76
C SER A 525 -61.93 23.51 -59.38
N THR A 526 -60.85 23.58 -58.61
CA THR A 526 -60.81 23.97 -57.19
C THR A 526 -61.62 25.27 -56.91
N PRO A 527 -62.13 25.53 -55.68
CA PRO A 527 -61.38 25.32 -54.42
C PRO A 527 -62.12 24.82 -53.16
N ALA A 528 -61.30 24.31 -52.23
CA ALA A 528 -61.42 24.38 -50.77
C ALA A 528 -62.78 24.04 -50.08
N THR A 529 -62.88 22.83 -49.53
CA THR A 529 -63.40 22.66 -48.16
C THR A 529 -62.75 21.43 -47.49
N ALA A 530 -62.72 21.40 -46.16
CA ALA A 530 -61.88 20.51 -45.36
C ALA A 530 -62.21 19.01 -45.49
N SER A 531 -61.21 18.18 -45.81
CA SER A 531 -61.18 16.78 -45.41
C SER A 531 -60.72 16.66 -43.95
N ARG A 532 -61.55 16.04 -43.12
CA ARG A 532 -61.45 16.01 -41.66
C ARG A 532 -60.27 15.15 -41.19
N GLN A 533 -59.47 15.64 -40.25
CA GLN A 533 -58.43 14.85 -39.58
C GLN A 533 -59.06 13.66 -38.84
N GLN A 534 -58.46 12.47 -38.98
CA GLN A 534 -58.64 11.35 -38.05
C GLN A 534 -57.33 11.10 -37.31
N THR A 535 -57.17 11.77 -36.18
CA THR A 535 -56.04 11.59 -35.26
C THR A 535 -56.21 10.30 -34.45
N THR A 536 -55.40 9.28 -34.71
CA THR A 536 -55.39 8.03 -33.90
C THR A 536 -53.97 7.55 -33.62
N ALA A 537 -53.63 7.50 -32.32
CA ALA A 537 -52.55 6.77 -31.66
C ALA A 537 -51.26 6.41 -32.46
N ASN A 538 -50.38 7.41 -32.56
CA ASN A 538 -48.98 7.37 -32.07
C ASN A 538 -48.08 6.17 -32.45
N GLY A 539 -47.13 6.40 -33.36
CA GLY A 539 -45.88 5.64 -33.51
C GLY A 539 -45.88 4.53 -34.56
N SER A 540 -44.72 4.31 -35.19
CA SER A 540 -44.43 3.25 -36.17
C SER A 540 -43.94 1.98 -35.45
N LEU A 541 -44.33 0.80 -35.93
CA LEU A 541 -43.73 -0.48 -35.49
C LEU A 541 -42.32 -0.68 -36.08
N THR A 542 -42.04 -0.07 -37.23
CA THR A 542 -40.70 -0.09 -37.85
C THR A 542 -39.88 1.09 -37.34
N LYS A 543 -38.73 0.82 -36.72
CA LYS A 543 -37.78 1.83 -36.25
C LYS A 543 -37.18 2.64 -37.42
N PRO A 544 -37.06 3.98 -37.32
CA PRO A 544 -36.33 4.79 -38.28
C PRO A 544 -34.87 4.33 -38.47
N SER A 545 -34.37 4.42 -39.70
CA SER A 545 -32.97 4.11 -40.04
C SER A 545 -32.02 5.24 -39.60
N LEU A 546 -30.99 4.89 -38.82
CA LEU A 546 -29.92 5.81 -38.42
C LEU A 546 -28.88 5.98 -39.54
N PRO A 547 -28.30 7.19 -39.70
CA PRO A 547 -27.12 7.39 -40.52
C PRO A 547 -25.90 6.59 -40.02
N SER A 548 -25.07 6.10 -40.95
CA SER A 548 -23.88 5.32 -40.66
C SER A 548 -22.89 6.07 -39.76
N GLY A 549 -22.47 5.44 -38.67
CA GLY A 549 -21.48 5.99 -37.72
C GLY A 549 -22.09 6.58 -36.44
N ILE A 550 -23.40 6.84 -36.41
CA ILE A 550 -24.12 7.21 -35.19
C ILE A 550 -24.44 5.93 -34.39
N ARG A 551 -24.09 5.90 -33.11
CA ARG A 551 -24.51 4.84 -32.17
C ARG A 551 -25.93 5.08 -31.69
N GLU A 552 -26.61 4.00 -31.31
CA GLU A 552 -27.93 4.06 -30.67
C GLU A 552 -27.96 3.33 -29.33
N TYR A 553 -28.91 3.74 -28.49
CA TYR A 553 -29.07 3.36 -27.10
C TYR A 553 -30.56 3.29 -26.78
N PHE A 554 -31.01 2.35 -25.96
CA PHE A 554 -32.39 2.29 -25.47
C PHE A 554 -32.38 2.58 -23.96
N LEU A 555 -33.09 3.63 -23.54
CA LEU A 555 -33.18 3.96 -22.12
C LEU A 555 -34.14 2.97 -21.44
N PRO A 556 -33.81 2.48 -20.23
CA PRO A 556 -34.63 1.50 -19.53
C PRO A 556 -35.98 2.09 -19.09
N GLN A 557 -36.92 1.22 -18.74
CA GLN A 557 -38.21 1.63 -18.16
C GLN A 557 -38.10 1.68 -16.63
N ASN A 558 -37.50 2.75 -16.09
CA ASN A 558 -37.27 2.87 -14.63
C ASN A 558 -38.45 3.42 -13.83
N TYR A 559 -39.48 4.00 -14.48
CA TYR A 559 -40.72 4.38 -13.80
C TYR A 559 -41.78 3.28 -13.95
N SER A 560 -42.40 2.89 -12.84
CA SER A 560 -43.68 2.18 -12.85
C SER A 560 -44.82 3.11 -13.28
N LEU A 561 -46.01 2.55 -13.56
CA LEU A 561 -47.18 3.34 -13.97
C LEU A 561 -47.60 4.40 -12.93
N PRO A 562 -47.68 4.11 -11.61
CA PRO A 562 -47.94 5.14 -10.59
C PRO A 562 -46.91 6.27 -10.58
N GLU A 563 -45.61 5.94 -10.68
CA GLU A 563 -44.52 6.93 -10.69
C GLU A 563 -44.58 7.82 -11.93
N ALA A 564 -44.91 7.26 -13.09
CA ALA A 564 -45.12 8.00 -14.33
C ALA A 564 -46.29 9.01 -14.23
N PHE A 565 -47.39 8.65 -13.55
CA PHE A 565 -48.49 9.57 -13.21
C PHE A 565 -48.03 10.67 -12.22
N GLN A 566 -47.35 10.27 -11.14
CA GLN A 566 -46.86 11.17 -10.08
C GLN A 566 -45.86 12.21 -10.61
N TYR A 567 -44.86 11.78 -11.39
CA TYR A 567 -43.90 12.65 -12.06
C TYR A 567 -44.58 13.65 -13.01
N SER A 568 -45.60 13.17 -13.73
CA SER A 568 -46.44 14.00 -14.60
C SER A 568 -47.42 14.92 -13.85
N LYS A 569 -47.41 14.90 -12.51
CA LYS A 569 -48.27 15.65 -11.60
C LYS A 569 -49.77 15.41 -11.83
N ARG A 570 -50.14 14.16 -12.13
CA ARG A 570 -51.52 13.72 -12.37
C ARG A 570 -51.90 12.63 -11.38
N SER A 571 -53.16 12.65 -10.92
CA SER A 571 -53.71 11.53 -10.14
C SER A 571 -53.92 10.32 -11.04
N MET A 572 -53.61 9.11 -10.56
CA MET A 572 -53.77 7.86 -11.30
C MET A 572 -55.23 7.35 -11.21
N PRO A 573 -55.96 7.21 -12.32
CA PRO A 573 -57.30 6.62 -12.32
C PRO A 573 -57.24 5.10 -12.15
N GLY A 574 -58.18 4.52 -11.38
CA GLY A 574 -58.23 3.08 -11.08
C GLY A 574 -58.56 2.14 -12.26
N GLN A 575 -58.57 2.65 -13.50
CA GLN A 575 -58.76 1.90 -14.75
C GLN A 575 -57.63 2.18 -15.77
N ALA A 576 -56.53 2.81 -15.34
CA ALA A 576 -55.41 3.13 -16.23
C ALA A 576 -54.65 1.86 -16.66
N LEU A 577 -54.58 1.61 -17.98
CA LEU A 577 -53.92 0.43 -18.57
C LEU A 577 -52.89 0.86 -19.62
N ILE A 578 -51.68 0.30 -19.57
CA ILE A 578 -50.66 0.49 -20.61
C ILE A 578 -51.08 -0.31 -21.85
N GLN A 579 -51.28 0.38 -22.97
CA GLN A 579 -51.53 -0.24 -24.28
C GLN A 579 -50.23 -0.55 -25.04
N ALA A 580 -49.23 0.33 -24.95
CA ALA A 580 -47.98 0.23 -25.69
C ALA A 580 -46.86 1.08 -25.07
N ILE A 581 -45.62 0.80 -25.50
CA ILE A 581 -44.45 1.65 -25.23
C ILE A 581 -44.14 2.43 -26.51
N LEU A 582 -43.93 3.74 -26.40
CA LEU A 582 -43.47 4.62 -27.48
C LEU A 582 -42.07 5.14 -27.15
N TYR A 583 -41.10 4.78 -27.98
CA TYR A 583 -39.76 5.36 -27.96
C TYR A 583 -39.70 6.65 -28.79
N ARG A 584 -39.15 7.71 -28.19
CA ARG A 584 -38.80 8.97 -28.87
C ARG A 584 -37.28 9.10 -28.98
N PRO A 585 -36.71 9.55 -30.11
CA PRO A 585 -35.27 9.74 -30.26
C PRO A 585 -34.83 11.05 -29.62
N THR A 586 -33.82 10.99 -28.77
CA THR A 586 -33.17 12.11 -28.07
C THR A 586 -31.65 12.02 -28.26
N LEU A 587 -30.90 13.08 -27.95
CA LEU A 587 -29.43 13.02 -27.99
C LEU A 587 -28.88 12.70 -26.60
N LEU A 588 -28.17 11.57 -26.47
CA LEU A 588 -27.37 11.25 -25.29
C LEU A 588 -25.90 11.59 -25.54
N ALA A 589 -25.30 12.29 -24.59
CA ALA A 589 -23.87 12.59 -24.57
C ALA A 589 -23.32 12.37 -23.16
N SER A 590 -22.23 11.62 -23.01
CA SER A 590 -21.58 11.39 -21.72
C SER A 590 -20.07 11.19 -21.92
N ALA A 591 -19.28 11.80 -21.03
CA ALA A 591 -17.84 11.68 -21.01
C ALA A 591 -17.30 11.62 -19.58
N GLN A 592 -16.21 10.87 -19.43
CA GLN A 592 -15.31 10.96 -18.29
C GLN A 592 -14.23 12.00 -18.60
N VAL A 593 -14.04 12.95 -17.68
CA VAL A 593 -13.08 14.04 -17.79
C VAL A 593 -12.09 13.89 -16.65
N ARG A 594 -10.86 13.50 -16.97
CA ARG A 594 -9.78 13.43 -15.99
C ARG A 594 -9.07 14.77 -15.88
N ILE A 595 -8.85 15.22 -14.66
CA ILE A 595 -8.04 16.41 -14.35
C ILE A 595 -6.86 15.94 -13.52
N PHE A 596 -5.67 15.92 -14.14
CA PHE A 596 -4.41 15.57 -13.49
C PHE A 596 -3.40 16.70 -13.59
N ASP A 597 -3.02 17.25 -12.43
CA ASP A 597 -1.89 18.17 -12.29
C ASP A 597 -1.06 17.87 -11.02
N ARG A 598 0.12 17.29 -11.25
CA ARG A 598 1.10 16.92 -10.22
C ARG A 598 1.67 18.11 -9.44
N LYS A 599 1.64 19.33 -9.97
CA LYS A 599 2.09 20.54 -9.27
C LYS A 599 1.07 21.00 -8.23
N TYR A 600 -0.21 20.84 -8.53
CA TYR A 600 -1.31 21.29 -7.68
C TYR A 600 -1.96 20.19 -6.83
N GLY A 601 -1.45 18.96 -6.89
CA GLY A 601 -1.96 17.84 -6.10
C GLY A 601 -3.35 17.35 -6.53
N VAL A 602 -3.69 17.52 -7.82
CA VAL A 602 -5.00 17.13 -8.37
C VAL A 602 -4.87 15.86 -9.21
N ASP A 603 -5.68 14.86 -8.89
CA ASP A 603 -5.97 13.70 -9.74
C ASP A 603 -7.44 13.30 -9.55
N SER A 604 -8.33 13.94 -10.30
CA SER A 604 -9.78 13.81 -10.11
C SER A 604 -10.46 13.41 -11.42
N ASP A 605 -11.27 12.35 -11.38
CA ASP A 605 -12.08 11.86 -12.50
C ASP A 605 -13.54 12.32 -12.35
N LEU A 606 -14.05 13.08 -13.33
CA LEU A 606 -15.41 13.63 -13.32
C LEU A 606 -16.24 13.07 -14.47
N THR A 607 -17.39 12.45 -14.17
CA THR A 607 -18.36 12.09 -15.22
C THR A 607 -19.31 13.26 -15.48
N LYS A 608 -19.51 13.60 -16.75
CA LYS A 608 -20.46 14.64 -17.21
C LYS A 608 -21.35 14.05 -18.29
N SER A 609 -22.66 14.05 -18.02
CA SER A 609 -23.69 13.41 -18.85
C SER A 609 -24.84 14.37 -19.12
N ALA A 610 -25.34 14.38 -20.36
CA ALA A 610 -26.42 15.23 -20.83
C ALA A 610 -27.39 14.45 -21.72
N LEU A 611 -28.68 14.80 -21.65
CA LEU A 611 -29.76 14.18 -22.41
C LEU A 611 -30.69 15.24 -23.00
N VAL A 612 -30.47 15.54 -24.28
CA VAL A 612 -31.18 16.63 -24.98
C VAL A 612 -32.44 16.07 -25.62
N GLU A 613 -33.58 16.30 -24.96
CA GLU A 613 -34.90 15.81 -25.42
C GLU A 613 -35.46 16.61 -26.60
N THR A 614 -35.04 17.87 -26.75
CA THR A 614 -35.46 18.77 -27.84
C THR A 614 -34.26 19.53 -28.40
N LEU A 615 -33.97 19.35 -29.68
CA LEU A 615 -32.82 19.95 -30.36
C LEU A 615 -33.28 21.11 -31.27
N ASP A 616 -32.50 22.18 -31.32
CA ASP A 616 -32.65 23.18 -32.39
C ASP A 616 -32.30 22.51 -33.74
N ARG A 617 -33.14 22.71 -34.75
CA ARG A 617 -32.89 22.30 -36.16
C ARG A 617 -31.62 22.94 -36.74
N ARG A 618 -31.03 23.93 -36.07
CA ARG A 618 -29.71 24.51 -36.37
C ARG A 618 -28.52 23.74 -35.79
N GLY A 619 -28.75 22.72 -34.96
CA GLY A 619 -27.69 21.91 -34.35
C GLY A 619 -26.90 22.64 -33.25
N VAL A 620 -27.55 23.52 -32.50
CA VAL A 620 -26.96 24.23 -31.34
C VAL A 620 -27.55 23.68 -30.05
N VAL A 621 -26.71 23.41 -29.06
CA VAL A 621 -27.10 22.87 -27.75
C VAL A 621 -26.44 23.67 -26.63
N ARG A 622 -27.19 23.93 -25.55
CA ARG A 622 -26.68 24.44 -24.28
C ARG A 622 -26.60 23.29 -23.30
N TRP A 623 -25.48 22.59 -23.26
CA TRP A 623 -25.35 21.30 -22.56
C TRP A 623 -25.63 21.42 -21.05
N GLU A 624 -25.38 22.59 -20.47
CA GLU A 624 -25.74 22.95 -19.09
C GLU A 624 -27.26 22.99 -18.80
N GLU A 625 -28.11 23.16 -19.82
CA GLU A 625 -29.58 23.16 -19.67
C GLU A 625 -30.18 21.74 -19.72
N PHE A 626 -29.39 20.71 -20.06
CA PHE A 626 -29.85 19.33 -20.27
C PHE A 626 -29.07 18.26 -19.47
N PRO A 627 -28.84 18.43 -18.15
CA PRO A 627 -28.13 17.43 -17.35
C PRO A 627 -28.86 16.09 -17.32
N TYR A 628 -28.12 14.98 -17.46
CA TYR A 628 -28.67 13.65 -17.27
C TYR A 628 -28.80 13.33 -15.77
N ALA A 629 -30.00 12.99 -15.33
CA ALA A 629 -30.32 12.66 -13.94
C ALA A 629 -30.91 11.25 -13.76
N GLY A 630 -30.90 10.43 -14.82
CA GLY A 630 -31.47 9.08 -14.80
C GLY A 630 -30.53 8.01 -14.19
N PRO A 631 -30.99 6.75 -14.17
CA PRO A 631 -30.20 5.58 -13.79
C PRO A 631 -28.82 5.51 -14.45
N SER A 632 -27.82 4.85 -13.84
CA SER A 632 -26.47 4.73 -14.45
C SER A 632 -26.54 4.27 -15.91
N LEU A 633 -25.73 4.87 -16.77
CA LEU A 633 -25.71 4.60 -18.21
C LEU A 633 -25.24 3.17 -18.55
N ASP A 634 -24.65 2.45 -17.59
CA ASP A 634 -24.35 1.02 -17.71
C ASP A 634 -25.63 0.14 -17.78
N LYS A 635 -26.78 0.68 -17.34
CA LYS A 635 -28.11 0.05 -17.42
C LYS A 635 -28.80 0.28 -18.78
N VAL A 636 -28.12 0.89 -19.76
CA VAL A 636 -28.68 1.19 -21.08
C VAL A 636 -28.80 -0.08 -21.93
N GLU A 637 -29.98 -0.31 -22.50
CA GLU A 637 -30.29 -1.47 -23.32
C GLU A 637 -29.82 -1.27 -24.78
N THR A 638 -29.48 -2.38 -25.46
CA THR A 638 -29.06 -2.41 -26.88
C THR A 638 -30.18 -2.85 -27.83
N MET A 639 -31.34 -3.22 -27.29
CA MET A 639 -32.54 -3.59 -28.03
C MET A 639 -33.76 -2.85 -27.44
N PRO A 640 -34.80 -2.58 -28.23
CA PRO A 640 -36.05 -2.01 -27.72
C PRO A 640 -36.90 -3.06 -26.99
N ALA A 641 -37.73 -2.60 -26.06
CA ALA A 641 -38.76 -3.41 -25.44
C ALA A 641 -39.70 -4.10 -26.47
N PRO A 642 -40.14 -5.35 -26.24
CA PRO A 642 -41.00 -6.08 -27.17
C PRO A 642 -42.30 -5.35 -27.51
N GLY A 643 -42.63 -5.27 -28.80
CA GLY A 643 -43.85 -4.60 -29.28
C GLY A 643 -43.85 -3.07 -29.20
N ALA A 644 -42.73 -2.45 -28.79
CA ALA A 644 -42.63 -1.00 -28.74
C ALA A 644 -42.72 -0.33 -30.13
N ARG A 645 -43.19 0.91 -30.12
CA ARG A 645 -43.32 1.78 -31.29
C ARG A 645 -42.29 2.90 -31.26
N PHE A 646 -42.04 3.53 -32.40
CA PHE A 646 -41.07 4.61 -32.57
C PHE A 646 -41.73 5.86 -33.16
N SER A 647 -41.39 7.04 -32.64
CA SER A 647 -41.68 8.29 -33.35
C SER A 647 -40.73 8.48 -34.54
N GLY A 648 -41.05 9.42 -35.43
CA GLY A 648 -40.12 9.85 -36.48
C GLY A 648 -38.85 10.49 -35.89
N MET A 649 -37.81 10.59 -36.72
CA MET A 649 -36.52 11.19 -36.39
C MET A 649 -36.27 12.40 -37.30
N GLU A 650 -36.17 13.58 -36.70
CA GLU A 650 -35.87 14.84 -37.41
C GLU A 650 -34.37 15.20 -37.36
N SER A 651 -33.99 16.21 -38.14
CA SER A 651 -32.67 16.85 -38.06
C SER A 651 -32.57 17.62 -36.73
N PRO A 652 -31.43 17.56 -36.00
CA PRO A 652 -30.12 17.07 -36.44
C PRO A 652 -29.86 15.57 -36.27
N LEU A 653 -30.72 14.81 -35.58
CA LEU A 653 -30.47 13.39 -35.25
C LEU A 653 -30.32 12.48 -36.48
N ASN A 654 -30.96 12.83 -37.59
CA ASN A 654 -30.88 12.13 -38.87
C ASN A 654 -29.76 12.63 -39.81
N ASP A 655 -28.86 13.52 -39.35
CA ASP A 655 -27.74 14.05 -40.13
C ASP A 655 -26.40 13.73 -39.45
N ALA A 656 -25.61 12.82 -40.05
CA ALA A 656 -24.29 12.41 -39.54
C ALA A 656 -23.28 13.57 -39.41
N LYS A 657 -23.36 14.59 -40.28
CA LYS A 657 -22.46 15.75 -40.25
C LYS A 657 -22.83 16.68 -39.10
N MET A 658 -24.13 16.89 -38.85
CA MET A 658 -24.59 17.65 -37.68
C MET A 658 -24.29 16.91 -36.37
N MET A 659 -24.50 15.60 -36.31
CA MET A 659 -24.15 14.78 -35.14
C MET A 659 -22.65 14.78 -34.85
N THR A 660 -21.79 14.75 -35.88
CA THR A 660 -20.33 14.91 -35.72
C THR A 660 -19.97 16.30 -35.20
N ALA A 661 -20.66 17.35 -35.65
CA ALA A 661 -20.45 18.71 -35.14
C ALA A 661 -20.89 18.84 -33.67
N LEU A 662 -22.02 18.25 -33.28
CA LEU A 662 -22.51 18.21 -31.91
C LEU A 662 -21.57 17.42 -30.97
N GLN A 663 -20.97 16.32 -31.43
CA GLN A 663 -19.98 15.58 -30.62
C GLN A 663 -18.72 16.40 -30.35
N LYS A 664 -18.29 17.19 -31.35
CA LYS A 664 -17.17 18.12 -31.17
C LYS A 664 -17.55 19.26 -30.23
N ASP A 665 -18.74 19.84 -30.38
CA ASP A 665 -19.23 20.93 -29.55
C ASP A 665 -19.35 20.52 -28.07
N PHE A 666 -19.85 19.31 -27.79
CA PHE A 666 -19.87 18.72 -26.44
C PHE A 666 -18.46 18.63 -25.82
N ASN A 667 -17.46 18.16 -26.58
CA ASN A 667 -16.07 18.09 -26.10
C ASN A 667 -15.46 19.50 -25.90
N ASP A 668 -15.71 20.42 -26.83
CA ASP A 668 -15.31 21.83 -26.72
C ASP A 668 -15.99 22.56 -25.55
N TRP A 669 -17.20 22.15 -25.15
CA TRP A 669 -17.92 22.61 -23.96
C TRP A 669 -17.32 22.05 -22.67
N LEU A 670 -17.11 20.73 -22.59
CA LEU A 670 -16.47 20.06 -21.45
C LEU A 670 -15.11 20.67 -21.12
N PHE A 671 -14.29 20.93 -22.14
CA PHE A 671 -12.97 21.54 -22.00
C PHE A 671 -13.00 22.98 -21.44
N ARG A 672 -14.08 23.75 -21.68
CA ARG A 672 -14.22 25.12 -21.19
C ARG A 672 -14.79 25.17 -19.77
N ASN A 673 -15.82 24.36 -19.53
CA ASN A 673 -16.74 24.47 -18.40
C ASN A 673 -16.52 23.40 -17.31
N THR A 674 -15.55 22.51 -17.48
CA THR A 674 -15.08 21.62 -16.39
C THR A 674 -13.80 22.19 -15.79
N GLU A 675 -13.76 22.32 -14.48
CA GLU A 675 -12.55 22.67 -13.71
C GLU A 675 -12.65 22.12 -12.29
N VAL A 676 -11.51 22.02 -11.61
CA VAL A 676 -11.38 21.54 -10.24
C VAL A 676 -10.56 22.55 -9.43
N THR A 677 -11.04 22.90 -8.24
CA THR A 677 -10.35 23.79 -7.32
C THR A 677 -9.39 23.02 -6.41
N ALA A 678 -8.10 23.35 -6.49
CA ALA A 678 -7.10 22.95 -5.51
C ALA A 678 -6.93 24.04 -4.44
N ARG A 679 -6.72 23.65 -3.18
CA ARG A 679 -6.30 24.56 -2.10
C ARG A 679 -4.78 24.71 -2.13
N ALA A 680 -4.29 25.91 -1.87
CA ALA A 680 -2.89 26.26 -2.04
C ALA A 680 -2.39 27.21 -0.95
N ASN A 681 -1.29 26.87 -0.28
CA ASN A 681 -0.52 27.81 0.52
C ASN A 681 0.75 28.16 -0.27
N LEU A 682 0.78 29.34 -0.89
CA LEU A 682 1.85 29.72 -1.83
C LEU A 682 3.19 30.01 -1.15
N ALA A 683 3.16 30.41 0.12
CA ALA A 683 4.35 30.66 0.93
C ALA A 683 5.04 29.34 1.33
N LEU A 684 4.27 28.34 1.74
CA LEU A 684 4.75 26.98 2.05
C LEU A 684 4.96 26.11 0.80
N LYS A 685 4.33 26.47 -0.33
CA LYS A 685 4.24 25.70 -1.59
C LYS A 685 3.52 24.34 -1.42
N ILE A 686 2.55 24.30 -0.52
CA ILE A 686 1.67 23.13 -0.31
C ILE A 686 0.42 23.31 -1.16
N PHE A 687 0.01 22.23 -1.82
CA PHE A 687 -1.14 22.18 -2.71
C PHE A 687 -1.92 20.88 -2.47
N ALA A 688 -3.23 20.99 -2.35
CA ALA A 688 -4.11 19.84 -2.11
C ALA A 688 -5.31 19.88 -3.07
N GLY A 689 -5.61 18.74 -3.69
CA GLY A 689 -6.78 18.55 -4.53
C GLY A 689 -8.12 18.69 -3.80
N PRO A 690 -9.25 18.60 -4.51
CA PRO A 690 -10.57 18.82 -3.94
C PRO A 690 -10.93 17.76 -2.89
N ASP A 691 -10.39 16.55 -3.06
CA ASP A 691 -10.67 15.34 -2.27
C ASP A 691 -10.04 15.36 -0.87
N VAL A 692 -9.06 16.23 -0.64
CA VAL A 692 -8.42 16.43 0.67
C VAL A 692 -9.30 17.35 1.53
N THR A 693 -9.51 17.02 2.81
CA THR A 693 -10.32 17.89 3.68
C THR A 693 -9.56 19.17 4.08
N GLN A 694 -10.31 20.22 4.43
CA GLN A 694 -9.71 21.45 4.94
C GLN A 694 -8.88 21.20 6.23
N ALA A 695 -9.28 20.24 7.06
CA ALA A 695 -8.56 19.89 8.29
C ALA A 695 -7.19 19.25 8.00
N GLU A 696 -7.11 18.37 7.00
CA GLU A 696 -5.86 17.72 6.59
C GLU A 696 -4.91 18.72 5.93
N PHE A 697 -5.41 19.53 5.00
CA PHE A 697 -4.62 20.60 4.36
C PHE A 697 -4.10 21.63 5.38
N MET A 698 -4.91 22.03 6.37
CA MET A 698 -4.47 22.94 7.44
C MET A 698 -3.44 22.28 8.36
N LYS A 699 -3.56 20.98 8.63
CA LYS A 699 -2.55 20.22 9.39
C LYS A 699 -1.22 20.16 8.64
N GLU A 700 -1.24 19.84 7.35
CA GLU A 700 -0.03 19.79 6.51
C GLU A 700 0.65 21.17 6.45
N CYS A 701 -0.12 22.25 6.30
CA CYS A 701 0.40 23.62 6.37
C CYS A 701 0.98 23.96 7.75
N ALA A 702 0.33 23.53 8.85
CA ALA A 702 0.82 23.77 10.20
C ALA A 702 2.12 23.00 10.50
N ASP A 703 2.21 21.73 10.09
CA ASP A 703 3.40 20.89 10.28
C ASP A 703 4.58 21.43 9.47
N ALA A 704 4.39 21.80 8.19
CA ALA A 704 5.47 22.36 7.37
C ALA A 704 5.92 23.76 7.80
N ALA A 705 4.99 24.61 8.24
CA ALA A 705 5.35 25.91 8.81
C ALA A 705 6.14 25.75 10.11
N ARG A 706 5.81 24.75 10.93
CA ARG A 706 6.56 24.42 12.16
C ARG A 706 7.98 23.97 11.85
N ASP A 707 8.17 23.04 10.91
CA ASP A 707 9.50 22.58 10.49
C ASP A 707 10.35 23.74 9.94
N ALA A 708 9.77 24.61 9.10
CA ALA A 708 10.46 25.77 8.53
C ALA A 708 10.80 26.84 9.59
N ARG A 709 9.87 27.09 10.53
CA ARG A 709 10.04 27.98 11.68
C ARG A 709 11.15 27.51 12.61
N ASP A 710 11.16 26.23 12.97
CA ASP A 710 12.12 25.68 13.92
C ASP A 710 13.54 25.63 13.30
N ALA A 711 13.64 25.41 11.99
CA ALA A 711 14.87 25.58 11.23
C ALA A 711 15.34 27.05 11.11
N GLU A 712 14.42 28.03 10.95
CA GLU A 712 14.78 29.46 10.96
C GLU A 712 15.23 29.90 12.37
N ILE A 713 14.55 29.43 13.43
CA ILE A 713 14.94 29.65 14.83
C ILE A 713 16.38 29.18 15.04
N ALA A 714 16.67 27.89 14.85
CA ALA A 714 18.01 27.33 15.11
C ALA A 714 19.11 28.07 14.32
N LYS A 715 18.84 28.44 13.07
CA LYS A 715 19.76 29.22 12.23
C LYS A 715 20.01 30.65 12.75
N LYS A 716 19.03 31.26 13.40
CA LYS A 716 19.09 32.63 13.92
C LYS A 716 19.62 32.70 15.35
N THR A 717 19.32 31.70 16.19
CA THR A 717 19.72 31.64 17.60
C THR A 717 21.10 31.04 17.84
N ALA A 718 21.63 30.19 16.96
CA ALA A 718 22.94 29.52 17.16
C ALA A 718 24.11 30.47 17.51
N ALA A 719 24.12 31.70 16.96
CA ALA A 719 25.13 32.71 17.28
C ALA A 719 24.96 33.37 18.66
N LEU A 720 23.74 33.37 19.20
CA LEU A 720 23.41 33.80 20.56
C LEU A 720 23.64 32.67 21.56
N GLU A 721 23.21 31.44 21.24
CA GLU A 721 23.44 30.23 22.06
C GLU A 721 24.93 29.99 22.32
N LYS A 722 25.78 30.17 21.29
CA LYS A 722 27.24 30.09 21.46
C LYS A 722 27.80 31.20 22.37
N LYS A 723 27.16 32.38 22.43
CA LYS A 723 27.54 33.45 23.38
C LYS A 723 27.05 33.14 24.79
N ILE A 724 25.79 32.73 24.93
CA ILE A 724 25.16 32.30 26.19
C ILE A 724 26.05 31.25 26.85
N LYS A 725 26.37 30.16 26.16
CA LYS A 725 27.29 29.13 26.67
C LYS A 725 28.68 29.67 27.02
N SER A 726 29.22 30.59 26.22
CA SER A 726 30.51 31.22 26.52
C SER A 726 30.49 32.17 27.73
N ILE A 727 29.31 32.62 28.18
CA ILE A 727 29.13 33.39 29.42
C ILE A 727 28.83 32.44 30.59
N GLU A 728 28.03 31.39 30.39
CA GLU A 728 27.81 30.31 31.37
C GLU A 728 29.14 29.63 31.76
N ASP A 729 29.94 29.23 30.76
CA ASP A 729 31.28 28.64 30.95
C ASP A 729 32.26 29.60 31.67
N LYS A 730 32.00 30.92 31.69
CA LYS A 730 32.80 31.89 32.47
C LYS A 730 32.25 32.06 33.87
N LEU A 731 30.94 32.29 33.99
CA LEU A 731 30.24 32.42 35.26
C LEU A 731 30.54 31.24 36.19
N PHE A 732 30.51 30.01 35.66
CA PHE A 732 30.84 28.80 36.42
C PHE A 732 32.32 28.73 36.89
N ARG A 733 33.25 29.40 36.18
CA ARG A 733 34.64 29.55 36.63
C ARG A 733 34.76 30.57 37.73
N GLU A 734 34.22 31.78 37.54
CA GLU A 734 34.26 32.83 38.56
C GLU A 734 33.55 32.41 39.85
N GLU A 735 32.41 31.72 39.77
CA GLU A 735 31.70 31.22 40.97
C GLU A 735 32.52 30.19 41.75
N ARG A 736 33.41 29.45 41.08
CA ARG A 736 34.35 28.52 41.73
C ARG A 736 35.59 29.22 42.26
N GLU A 737 36.08 30.24 41.56
CA GLU A 737 37.24 31.05 41.98
C GLU A 737 36.86 31.92 43.20
N LEU A 738 35.69 32.57 43.19
CA LEU A 738 35.07 33.21 44.36
C LEU A 738 34.96 32.25 45.57
N GLN A 739 34.54 30.99 45.35
CA GLN A 739 34.44 30.01 46.44
C GLN A 739 35.82 29.70 47.06
N GLN A 740 36.88 29.68 46.23
CA GLN A 740 38.25 29.51 46.68
C GLN A 740 38.75 30.77 47.43
N ASP A 741 38.54 31.96 46.87
CA ASP A 741 38.93 33.24 47.44
C ASP A 741 38.25 33.50 48.80
N GLN A 742 36.97 33.15 48.92
CA GLN A 742 36.23 33.21 50.19
C GLN A 742 36.82 32.27 51.25
N SER A 743 37.28 31.07 50.86
CA SER A 743 37.97 30.15 51.77
C SER A 743 39.35 30.69 52.18
N ASP A 744 40.10 31.27 51.24
CA ASP A 744 41.41 31.84 51.51
C ASP A 744 41.31 33.10 52.40
N LEU A 745 40.27 33.92 52.19
CA LEU A 745 39.92 35.05 53.04
C LEU A 745 39.53 34.58 54.46
N GLN A 746 38.75 33.51 54.61
CA GLN A 746 38.45 32.93 55.93
C GLN A 746 39.73 32.48 56.65
N ASN A 747 40.62 31.78 55.95
CA ASN A 747 41.92 31.35 56.48
C ASN A 747 42.81 32.54 56.89
N ARG A 748 42.91 33.58 56.06
CA ARG A 748 43.71 34.80 56.34
C ARG A 748 43.08 35.66 57.47
N ASN A 749 41.75 35.67 57.62
CA ASN A 749 41.06 36.28 58.77
C ASN A 749 41.36 35.50 60.08
N LEU A 750 41.39 34.16 60.04
CA LEU A 750 41.79 33.34 61.20
C LEU A 750 43.26 33.58 61.59
N GLU A 751 44.19 33.62 60.63
CA GLU A 751 45.60 33.93 60.90
C GLU A 751 45.81 35.31 61.57
N THR A 752 45.07 36.33 61.12
CA THR A 752 45.17 37.68 61.70
C THR A 752 44.55 37.71 63.10
N GLY A 753 43.44 37.01 63.33
CA GLY A 753 42.81 36.86 64.66
C GLY A 753 43.73 36.20 65.69
N ILE A 754 44.41 35.10 65.32
CA ILE A 754 45.31 34.36 66.25
C ILE A 754 46.45 35.26 66.77
N SER A 755 46.98 36.16 65.93
CA SER A 755 48.07 37.07 66.34
C SER A 755 47.70 38.10 67.42
N GLY A 756 46.41 38.27 67.73
CA GLY A 756 45.96 39.11 68.85
C GLY A 756 46.24 38.53 70.24
N ALA A 757 46.48 37.21 70.36
CA ALA A 757 46.58 36.54 71.66
C ALA A 757 47.97 36.62 72.33
N GLU A 758 49.06 36.71 71.57
CA GLU A 758 50.43 36.65 72.12
C GLU A 758 50.96 37.97 72.71
N THR A 759 50.12 39.01 72.84
CA THR A 759 50.57 40.36 73.28
C THR A 759 50.42 40.61 74.79
N ILE A 760 50.03 39.61 75.60
CA ILE A 760 49.88 39.75 77.08
C ILE A 760 50.63 38.65 77.86
N ALA A 761 51.80 38.21 77.37
CA ALA A 761 52.67 37.24 78.06
C ALA A 761 54.15 37.67 78.20
N GLY A 762 54.52 38.89 77.75
CA GLY A 762 55.91 39.32 77.63
C GLY A 762 56.38 40.45 78.56
N ILE A 763 55.52 41.03 79.41
CA ILE A 763 55.87 42.17 80.27
C ILE A 763 56.43 41.71 81.63
N LEU A 764 57.49 40.90 81.61
CA LEU A 764 58.40 40.68 82.75
C LEU A 764 59.65 39.89 82.31
N GLY A 765 60.80 40.59 82.18
CA GLY A 765 62.13 39.95 82.13
C GLY A 765 62.78 39.74 80.76
N LEU A 766 63.83 40.53 80.50
CA LEU A 766 65.07 40.15 79.80
C LEU A 766 64.99 39.42 78.43
N GLY A 767 65.18 40.17 77.32
CA GLY A 767 66.02 39.67 76.21
C GLY A 767 65.64 40.01 74.77
N ARG A 768 66.58 40.67 74.06
CA ARG A 768 66.74 40.78 72.59
C ARG A 768 65.57 41.34 71.74
N LYS A 769 65.87 42.42 71.01
CA LYS A 769 65.04 42.99 69.93
C LYS A 769 64.90 42.01 68.74
N LYS A 770 63.71 41.97 68.12
CA LYS A 770 63.46 41.48 66.74
C LYS A 770 62.59 42.50 65.97
N SER A 771 62.55 42.36 64.64
CA SER A 771 61.99 43.38 63.72
C SER A 771 60.47 43.54 63.79
N ILE A 772 60.00 44.79 63.69
CA ILE A 772 58.57 45.16 63.60
C ILE A 772 58.16 45.30 62.12
N SER A 773 58.31 44.24 61.34
CA SER A 773 58.07 44.27 59.88
C SER A 773 57.03 43.25 59.37
N THR A 774 56.53 42.35 60.22
CA THR A 774 55.71 41.21 59.79
C THR A 774 54.20 41.49 59.84
N SER A 775 53.72 42.27 60.82
CA SER A 775 52.29 42.51 61.06
C SER A 775 51.62 43.40 60.00
N VAL A 776 52.30 44.46 59.54
CA VAL A 776 51.79 45.33 58.46
C VAL A 776 51.62 44.55 57.15
N SER A 777 52.53 43.62 56.86
CA SER A 777 52.45 42.77 55.67
C SER A 777 51.23 41.85 55.71
N LYS A 778 50.95 41.20 56.86
CA LYS A 778 49.77 40.35 57.04
C LYS A 778 48.45 41.12 56.90
N TYR A 779 48.36 42.33 57.45
CA TYR A 779 47.16 43.16 57.27
C TYR A 779 46.91 43.48 55.79
N ARG A 780 47.96 43.82 55.02
CA ARG A 780 47.84 44.05 53.58
C ARG A 780 47.37 42.80 52.84
N MET A 781 47.96 41.62 53.10
CA MET A 781 47.56 40.36 52.46
C MET A 781 46.11 39.92 52.78
N ALA A 782 45.56 40.34 53.92
CA ALA A 782 44.15 40.14 54.27
C ALA A 782 43.20 41.19 53.65
N GLN A 783 43.70 42.38 53.28
CA GLN A 783 42.93 43.36 52.50
C GLN A 783 42.90 43.01 51.02
N ASN A 784 44.05 42.62 50.44
CA ASN A 784 44.12 42.05 49.09
C ASN A 784 43.11 40.89 48.91
N ALA A 785 43.02 39.97 49.87
CA ALA A 785 42.05 38.86 49.85
C ALA A 785 40.56 39.29 49.89
N ARG A 786 40.25 40.53 50.32
CA ARG A 786 38.89 41.10 50.26
C ARG A 786 38.63 41.82 48.96
N GLU A 787 39.69 42.35 48.35
CA GLU A 787 39.67 42.97 47.03
C GLU A 787 39.48 41.88 45.96
N GLU A 788 40.26 40.80 46.04
CA GLU A 788 40.14 39.55 45.25
C GLU A 788 38.69 39.01 45.26
N VAL A 789 38.13 38.71 46.45
CA VAL A 789 36.72 38.28 46.60
C VAL A 789 35.72 39.26 45.97
N ARG A 790 35.95 40.57 46.11
CA ARG A 790 35.03 41.60 45.61
C ARG A 790 35.08 41.74 44.08
N GLU A 791 36.26 41.66 43.47
CA GLU A 791 36.39 41.65 42.00
C GLU A 791 35.64 40.46 41.40
N SER A 792 35.75 39.27 42.02
CA SER A 792 35.00 38.08 41.64
C SER A 792 33.47 38.26 41.79
N GLU A 793 32.98 38.88 42.87
CA GLU A 793 31.56 39.20 43.05
C GLU A 793 31.03 40.22 42.02
N GLU A 794 31.82 41.25 41.66
CA GLU A 794 31.45 42.24 40.65
C GLU A 794 31.47 41.63 39.23
N ALA A 795 32.41 40.72 38.93
CA ALA A 795 32.48 39.97 37.66
C ALA A 795 31.30 38.99 37.48
N ILE A 796 30.98 38.20 38.50
CA ILE A 796 29.79 37.32 38.54
C ILE A 796 28.51 38.14 38.32
N SER A 797 28.43 39.31 38.94
CA SER A 797 27.31 40.23 38.78
C SER A 797 27.20 40.79 37.36
N GLN A 798 28.32 40.97 36.64
CA GLN A 798 28.30 41.36 35.23
C GLN A 798 27.90 40.20 34.31
N PHE A 799 28.48 39.00 34.48
CA PHE A 799 28.12 37.86 33.65
C PHE A 799 26.65 37.45 33.79
N LYS A 800 26.05 37.62 34.97
CA LYS A 800 24.59 37.44 35.17
C LYS A 800 23.73 38.50 34.45
N ARG A 801 24.23 39.73 34.26
CA ARG A 801 23.58 40.74 33.41
C ARG A 801 23.71 40.40 31.92
N ASP A 802 24.94 40.11 31.48
CA ASP A 802 25.24 39.75 30.08
C ASP A 802 24.44 38.52 29.61
N LEU A 803 24.30 37.51 30.48
CA LEU A 803 23.48 36.33 30.24
C LEU A 803 22.00 36.70 30.03
N ALA A 804 21.40 37.43 30.97
CA ALA A 804 19.99 37.81 30.90
C ALA A 804 19.65 38.66 29.65
N ASP A 805 20.56 39.54 29.22
CA ASP A 805 20.36 40.34 28.01
C ASP A 805 20.57 39.53 26.70
N LEU A 806 21.45 38.52 26.70
CA LEU A 806 21.55 37.56 25.59
C LEU A 806 20.32 36.65 25.50
N GLU A 807 19.76 36.23 26.64
CA GLU A 807 18.54 35.42 26.67
C GLU A 807 17.31 36.20 26.19
N ARG A 808 17.17 37.48 26.59
CA ARG A 808 16.14 38.39 26.05
C ARG A 808 16.27 38.57 24.54
N GLN A 809 17.50 38.71 24.03
CA GLN A 809 17.75 38.79 22.58
C GLN A 809 17.34 37.50 21.85
N ARG A 810 17.66 36.32 22.42
CA ARG A 810 17.22 35.02 21.90
C ARG A 810 15.69 34.93 21.88
N GLU A 811 15.03 35.32 22.97
CA GLU A 811 13.58 35.25 23.12
C GLU A 811 12.84 36.20 22.15
N SER A 812 13.33 37.43 21.96
CA SER A 812 12.78 38.38 20.96
C SER A 812 12.85 37.79 19.54
N VAL A 813 14.02 37.26 19.15
CA VAL A 813 14.22 36.64 17.82
C VAL A 813 13.30 35.43 17.63
N VAL A 814 13.14 34.58 18.66
CA VAL A 814 12.20 33.45 18.63
C VAL A 814 10.75 33.92 18.53
N GLY A 815 10.36 34.98 19.25
CA GLY A 815 9.03 35.57 19.21
C GLY A 815 8.67 36.15 17.83
N GLU A 816 9.59 36.89 17.21
CA GLU A 816 9.43 37.43 15.85
C GLU A 816 9.21 36.31 14.82
N ILE A 817 10.02 35.25 14.87
CA ILE A 817 9.92 34.11 13.95
C ILE A 817 8.62 33.34 14.20
N ASN A 818 8.25 33.08 15.46
CA ASN A 818 6.97 32.44 15.82
C ASN A 818 5.76 33.19 15.25
N ASN A 819 5.70 34.51 15.46
CA ASN A 819 4.59 35.34 14.98
C ASN A 819 4.48 35.32 13.45
N ARG A 820 5.62 35.41 12.75
CA ARG A 820 5.68 35.39 11.28
C ARG A 820 5.21 34.07 10.69
N TRP A 821 5.65 32.93 11.22
CA TRP A 821 5.19 31.63 10.72
C TRP A 821 3.73 31.32 11.12
N GLY A 822 3.26 31.91 12.23
CA GLY A 822 1.84 31.86 12.62
C GLY A 822 0.88 32.54 11.62
N SER A 823 1.28 33.63 10.95
CA SER A 823 0.46 34.20 9.87
C SER A 823 0.49 33.32 8.62
N VAL A 824 1.67 32.84 8.22
CA VAL A 824 1.90 32.06 7.00
C VAL A 824 1.02 30.81 6.90
N VAL A 825 0.75 30.09 8.00
CA VAL A 825 -0.16 28.92 8.00
C VAL A 825 -1.56 29.26 7.47
N ASN A 826 -2.04 30.48 7.74
CA ASN A 826 -3.40 30.92 7.44
C ASN A 826 -3.53 31.57 6.04
N GLU A 827 -2.44 31.68 5.27
CA GLU A 827 -2.43 32.22 3.91
C GLU A 827 -2.93 31.19 2.88
N ILE A 828 -4.20 30.79 3.03
CA ILE A 828 -4.91 29.91 2.09
C ILE A 828 -5.30 30.70 0.84
N SER A 829 -5.03 30.11 -0.33
CA SER A 829 -5.56 30.54 -1.63
C SER A 829 -6.14 29.35 -2.39
N GLU A 830 -6.90 29.62 -3.45
CA GLU A 830 -7.53 28.61 -4.29
C GLU A 830 -7.02 28.73 -5.74
N VAL A 831 -6.81 27.59 -6.40
CA VAL A 831 -6.32 27.51 -7.78
C VAL A 831 -7.22 26.59 -8.59
N SER A 832 -7.86 27.13 -9.63
CA SER A 832 -8.58 26.32 -10.62
C SER A 832 -7.60 25.60 -11.54
N VAL A 833 -7.82 24.29 -11.72
CA VAL A 833 -7.14 23.41 -12.67
C VAL A 833 -8.16 22.92 -13.70
N LYS A 834 -7.85 23.07 -14.99
CA LYS A 834 -8.69 22.67 -16.12
C LYS A 834 -8.16 21.40 -16.80
N PRO A 835 -9.04 20.54 -17.36
CA PRO A 835 -8.62 19.35 -18.12
C PRO A 835 -7.93 19.75 -19.42
N LYS A 836 -7.14 18.83 -20.00
CA LYS A 836 -6.70 18.95 -21.40
C LYS A 836 -7.72 18.25 -22.30
N LYS A 837 -7.78 18.64 -23.58
CA LYS A 837 -8.65 17.97 -24.57
C LYS A 837 -8.30 16.48 -24.81
N THR A 838 -7.08 16.08 -24.48
CA THR A 838 -6.63 14.67 -24.47
C THR A 838 -7.20 13.86 -23.32
N ASP A 839 -7.70 14.53 -22.28
CA ASP A 839 -8.07 13.95 -20.99
C ASP A 839 -9.61 13.85 -20.87
N ILE A 840 -10.33 14.03 -21.99
CA ILE A 840 -11.79 13.99 -22.13
C ILE A 840 -12.18 12.76 -22.96
N PHE A 841 -12.72 11.75 -22.29
CA PHE A 841 -13.06 10.45 -22.86
C PHE A 841 -14.58 10.33 -23.03
N VAL A 842 -15.07 10.56 -24.25
CA VAL A 842 -16.50 10.45 -24.59
C VAL A 842 -16.88 8.96 -24.63
N GLN A 843 -17.60 8.51 -23.60
CA GLN A 843 -18.04 7.13 -23.41
C GLN A 843 -19.29 6.83 -24.26
N TYR A 844 -20.31 7.68 -24.12
CA TYR A 844 -21.59 7.58 -24.82
C TYR A 844 -21.81 8.83 -25.67
N PHE A 845 -22.06 8.64 -26.96
CA PHE A 845 -22.60 9.70 -27.82
C PHE A 845 -23.46 9.07 -28.91
N GLY A 846 -24.63 9.64 -29.19
CA GLY A 846 -25.55 9.14 -30.21
C GLY A 846 -27.03 9.28 -29.84
N VAL A 847 -27.90 8.56 -30.55
CA VAL A 847 -29.35 8.64 -30.34
C VAL A 847 -29.76 7.72 -29.18
N ALA A 848 -30.35 8.29 -28.14
CA ALA A 848 -31.05 7.54 -27.11
C ALA A 848 -32.54 7.48 -27.42
N TRP A 849 -33.11 6.28 -27.39
CA TRP A 849 -34.54 6.05 -27.47
C TRP A 849 -35.12 6.14 -26.06
N LYS A 850 -35.78 7.25 -25.72
CA LYS A 850 -36.45 7.47 -24.43
C LYS A 850 -37.87 6.86 -24.46
N PRO A 851 -38.23 5.94 -23.55
CA PRO A 851 -39.54 5.30 -23.54
C PRO A 851 -40.62 6.16 -22.86
N TYR A 852 -41.83 6.05 -23.39
CA TYR A 852 -43.07 6.62 -22.86
C TYR A 852 -44.15 5.55 -22.87
N TYR A 853 -44.96 5.46 -21.81
CA TYR A 853 -46.16 4.63 -21.79
C TYR A 853 -47.29 5.33 -22.55
N ILE A 854 -47.91 4.61 -23.49
CA ILE A 854 -49.21 4.93 -24.04
C ILE A 854 -50.26 4.24 -23.16
N VAL A 855 -51.06 5.04 -22.45
CA VAL A 855 -51.97 4.58 -21.40
C VAL A 855 -53.40 4.95 -21.76
N GLN A 856 -54.32 3.99 -21.67
CA GLN A 856 -55.75 4.25 -21.81
C GLN A 856 -56.36 4.59 -20.45
N VAL A 857 -57.21 5.62 -20.43
CA VAL A 857 -58.01 6.07 -19.28
C VAL A 857 -59.43 6.30 -19.77
N GLY A 858 -60.32 5.33 -19.56
CA GLY A 858 -61.66 5.34 -20.16
C GLY A 858 -61.55 5.34 -21.69
N ASP A 859 -62.22 6.31 -22.34
CA ASP A 859 -62.16 6.49 -23.80
C ASP A 859 -60.96 7.34 -24.27
N GLU A 860 -60.19 7.96 -23.35
CA GLU A 860 -59.02 8.76 -23.70
C GLU A 860 -57.72 7.94 -23.70
N THR A 861 -56.80 8.31 -24.59
CA THR A 861 -55.43 7.77 -24.63
C THR A 861 -54.44 8.88 -24.31
N MET A 862 -53.59 8.67 -23.32
CA MET A 862 -52.59 9.62 -22.84
C MET A 862 -51.17 9.05 -22.94
N GLU A 863 -50.18 9.94 -22.96
CA GLU A 863 -48.76 9.60 -22.96
C GLU A 863 -48.13 10.04 -21.63
N LEU A 864 -47.36 9.16 -21.01
CA LEU A 864 -46.62 9.38 -19.76
C LEU A 864 -45.16 8.93 -19.94
N PRO A 865 -44.16 9.59 -19.32
CA PRO A 865 -42.78 9.14 -19.40
C PRO A 865 -42.60 7.80 -18.66
N ALA A 866 -41.99 6.81 -19.31
CA ALA A 866 -41.58 5.56 -18.67
C ALA A 866 -40.13 5.60 -18.16
N PHE A 867 -39.42 6.70 -18.46
CA PHE A 867 -38.07 6.98 -18.03
C PHE A 867 -37.95 8.38 -17.41
N GLY A 868 -37.20 8.49 -16.32
CA GLY A 868 -36.83 9.74 -15.67
C GLY A 868 -35.72 9.56 -14.63
N ALA A 869 -35.67 10.46 -13.64
CA ALA A 869 -34.61 10.45 -12.62
C ALA A 869 -34.73 9.27 -11.64
N GLU A 870 -33.62 8.90 -11.00
CA GLU A 870 -33.64 8.11 -9.74
C GLU A 870 -33.79 9.04 -8.53
#